data_AF-A0AAE0RYZ8-F1
#
_entry.id   AF-A0AAE0RYZ8-F1
#
_cell.length_a   1.000
_cell.length_b   1.000
_cell.length_c   1.000
_cell.angle_alpha   90.00
_cell.angle_beta   90.00
_cell.angle_gamma   90.00
#
_symmetry.space_group_name_H-M   'P 1'
#
loop_
_entity.id
_entity.type
_entity.pdbx_description
1 polymer ?
#
loop_
_entity_poly.entity_id
_entity_poly.type
_entity_poly.pdbx_seq_one_letter_code
_entity_poly.pdbx_strand_id
1 'polypeptide(L)'
;MIHYAERQTLVVPSETKCQAFRDMVISRELDLQMIKLVKQNKGSFHVGAAGHEAAQLSAAMSLKKGSDWVFPYYRDLTLCLTLGFTPREVLLDFLGKEASPSSKGRQMYAHWGKRSSKIVSQSACTGTQYLQAVGAAMACKRDASNGMVLVCSGEGATSQGDFHEALNWSARERLPILFLIEDNDYAISVPKYEQIAGLNIANIAKGYEGLSTYIVDGTDFTFLLPFFNEIVEKCRKGEPCLIQANVVRLLPHSSSDDHSKYKLPEQLQEDSRRDCLEILKRELISQGIKSQSECQRVIENAKIEISAAVDWALMQQDPSAKDVLRDVISNTKTRTQELDYEHGAIEGDSVVMIDAINHALDEELLINPKMLIYGEDVGGLKGGVFSATRQLAQKHGSHRVFNSQLAESAIVGTAIGLSLAGYKPIVEIQFSDYIFPAFMQIRNELAMMRYRSGGEWSCPVVIRVPTGGYIAGGHYHSQSIESFFSHMPGLLVAFPSTASDAKGLLKTACRLEDPVLFLEHKFLYRQGFAKSPEPSTNYLLPFGKGRVVKFGTDISIITYGVMVQRSLEAAVTLERTHRVSIEVVDLRTLIPYDKELILTSVTKTGVFENLELRMLDSKFNRRPMDSTLIFRSDVIIIGITDYALDEFSERFPWPRRYYAKIIENLNKAGASVVAFDLLFTDVDSKSEDSTFRKALSNAENIVIAGREPVENLRMDIQWSAKANYQTIFDNVKNINVGNVSLRQDNDGIYRRYHPMSYNTLDKPFLSFGYAILNKYFKHSAQDTLLRLNNRAYSFMNKSIPLWWDGVSTLLNFYGSDRTFPIISADAILDDSSIVTKTEMDLLRDMSRTLGIDSSAMYRPENRAFWEINIFHDSLSNVQNKVKNKICIVGPMFPESKDFFTTPMWYGGEPSQNGIYGVEIHATAVQNFIDALSLSYIITLVYEYFIAAKQKRVIKEFFTAYVPPMLVEQMIDQPSLFKIGGEKRELTMLFSDIREFTHISESYKEHPEHLVALLNEYLGVMTDIIFKNKGTLDKYIGDAIVAFWNAPVPVNNHAEMACLAAVEMQRKLDELRQKWAMEGRPPIYSRIGINTGIVIVGNMGSQSRFSYTAMGDAMNLASRLEAANKYFGTEIIISEYTQKIVKDFFLLRELATITVQGKSEPVKVFDLISVKERGKRYSEIEPAHTAKQGVISIAKD
;
A
#
# COMPACT_ATOMS: atom_id res chain seq x y z
N MET A 1 26.54 25.66 49.42
CA MET A 1 26.95 27.06 49.66
C MET A 1 26.91 27.79 48.33
N ILE A 2 26.53 29.09 48.22
CA ILE A 2 26.93 29.87 47.02
C ILE A 2 28.44 29.98 47.11
N HIS A 3 29.16 29.34 46.20
CA HIS A 3 30.54 29.73 45.96
C HIS A 3 30.47 30.94 45.03
N TYR A 4 30.55 32.15 45.60
CA TYR A 4 31.13 33.24 44.84
C TYR A 4 32.55 32.80 44.58
N ALA A 5 32.86 32.49 43.34
CA ALA A 5 34.17 31.95 43.01
C ALA A 5 35.22 32.99 43.42
N GLU A 6 36.00 32.68 44.45
CA GLU A 6 37.10 33.51 44.92
C GLU A 6 38.14 33.60 43.80
N ARG A 7 38.66 34.79 43.52
CA ARG A 7 39.73 34.99 42.52
C ARG A 7 40.96 34.17 42.95
N GLN A 8 41.11 32.97 42.42
CA GLN A 8 42.40 32.27 42.49
C GLN A 8 43.42 33.01 41.61
N THR A 9 44.64 33.10 42.12
CA THR A 9 45.83 33.75 41.54
C THR A 9 46.42 33.00 40.33
N LEU A 10 45.57 32.42 39.47
CA LEU A 10 46.03 31.78 38.24
C LEU A 10 46.18 32.82 37.13
N VAL A 11 47.43 33.05 36.70
CA VAL A 11 47.77 34.05 35.67
C VAL A 11 47.51 33.46 34.29
N VAL A 12 46.57 34.04 33.54
CA VAL A 12 46.39 33.73 32.11
C VAL A 12 47.56 34.31 31.32
N PRO A 13 48.29 33.51 30.51
CA PRO A 13 49.42 34.00 29.73
C PRO A 13 49.05 35.13 28.77
N SER A 14 49.96 36.11 28.59
CA SER A 14 49.74 37.26 27.71
C SER A 14 49.41 36.87 26.27
N GLU A 15 50.03 35.81 25.75
CA GLU A 15 49.75 35.25 24.42
C GLU A 15 48.31 34.75 24.32
N THR A 16 47.84 34.02 25.34
CA THR A 16 46.46 33.54 25.43
C THR A 16 45.46 34.69 25.46
N LYS A 17 45.75 35.77 26.20
CA LYS A 17 44.91 36.99 26.19
C LYS A 17 44.88 37.67 24.82
N CYS A 18 46.04 37.73 24.14
CA CYS A 18 46.13 38.31 22.79
C CYS A 18 45.32 37.51 21.77
N GLN A 19 45.42 36.18 21.82
CA GLN A 19 44.64 35.28 20.96
C GLN A 19 43.15 35.39 21.26
N ALA A 20 42.78 35.40 22.54
CA ALA A 20 41.39 35.57 22.96
C ALA A 20 40.80 36.89 22.47
N PHE A 21 41.53 37.99 22.59
CA PHE A 21 41.10 39.28 22.06
C PHE A 21 40.85 39.21 20.54
N ARG A 22 41.74 38.56 19.78
CA ARG A 22 41.55 38.35 18.34
C ARG A 22 40.30 37.52 18.03
N ASP A 23 40.08 36.42 18.74
CA ASP A 23 38.95 35.52 18.47
C ASP A 23 37.60 36.17 18.82
N MET A 24 37.54 36.93 19.91
CA MET A 24 36.37 37.75 20.24
C MET A 24 36.11 38.83 19.19
N VAL A 25 37.15 39.48 18.68
CA VAL A 25 37.03 40.47 17.60
C VAL A 25 36.51 39.83 16.31
N ILE A 26 36.98 38.64 15.95
CA ILE A 26 36.48 37.90 14.77
C ILE A 26 34.99 37.58 14.91
N SER A 27 34.57 37.08 16.07
CA SER A 27 33.16 36.82 16.40
C SER A 27 32.31 38.10 16.29
N ARG A 28 32.77 39.20 16.90
CA ARG A 28 32.09 40.50 16.87
C ARG A 28 31.94 41.04 15.45
N GLU A 29 32.99 40.98 14.64
CA GLU A 29 32.95 41.48 13.26
C GLU A 29 32.04 40.63 12.36
N LEU A 30 31.97 39.30 12.58
CA LEU A 30 30.98 38.44 11.92
C LEU A 30 29.55 38.91 12.21
N ASP A 31 29.20 39.10 13.48
CA ASP A 31 27.89 39.59 13.89
C ASP A 31 27.51 40.91 13.19
N LEU A 32 28.44 41.88 13.21
CA LEU A 32 28.22 43.19 12.60
C LEU A 32 28.07 43.10 11.07
N GLN A 33 28.80 42.20 10.40
CA GLN A 33 28.70 42.00 8.96
C GLN A 33 27.41 41.28 8.56
N MET A 34 26.98 40.26 9.30
CA MET A 34 25.71 39.57 9.05
C MET A 34 24.51 40.53 9.18
N ILE A 35 24.52 41.44 10.18
CA ILE A 35 23.49 42.49 10.30
C ILE A 35 23.48 43.41 9.07
N LYS A 36 24.65 43.81 8.56
CA LYS A 36 24.73 44.63 7.33
C LYS A 36 24.16 43.88 6.13
N LEU A 37 24.44 42.58 6.01
CA LEU A 37 23.92 41.75 4.93
C LEU A 37 22.38 41.63 4.98
N VAL A 38 21.79 41.48 6.17
CA VAL A 38 20.32 41.53 6.33
C VAL A 38 19.77 42.87 5.84
N LYS A 39 20.37 44.00 6.26
CA LYS A 39 19.96 45.35 5.81
C LYS A 39 20.12 45.58 4.30
N GLN A 40 21.00 44.81 3.65
CA GLN A 40 21.20 44.81 2.20
C GLN A 40 20.30 43.81 1.46
N ASN A 41 19.37 43.12 2.14
CA ASN A 41 18.54 42.03 1.61
C ASN A 41 19.37 40.85 1.04
N LYS A 42 20.58 40.63 1.56
CA LYS A 42 21.45 39.51 1.18
C LYS A 42 21.40 38.34 2.18
N GLY A 43 20.91 38.57 3.40
CA GLY A 43 20.66 37.55 4.40
C GLY A 43 19.21 37.64 4.90
N SER A 44 18.67 36.53 5.41
CA SER A 44 17.26 36.43 5.81
C SER A 44 17.00 36.78 7.27
N PHE A 45 17.89 36.36 8.18
CA PHE A 45 17.69 36.51 9.62
C PHE A 45 19.03 36.45 10.37
N HIS A 46 19.19 37.26 11.43
CA HIS A 46 20.38 37.24 12.28
C HIS A 46 20.01 37.30 13.77
N VAL A 47 20.80 36.59 14.59
CA VAL A 47 20.72 36.58 16.06
C VAL A 47 22.12 36.82 16.59
N GLY A 48 22.32 37.95 17.29
CA GLY A 48 23.65 38.38 17.74
C GLY A 48 24.12 37.69 19.02
N ALA A 49 25.42 37.42 19.09
CA ALA A 49 26.13 36.92 20.26
C ALA A 49 26.94 38.03 20.99
N ALA A 50 26.98 39.24 20.44
CA ALA A 50 27.75 40.34 21.00
C ALA A 50 27.43 40.62 22.49
N GLY A 51 28.48 40.56 23.32
CA GLY A 51 28.46 40.68 24.77
C GLY A 51 28.59 39.35 25.53
N HIS A 52 28.51 38.22 24.82
CA HIS A 52 28.65 36.86 25.39
C HIS A 52 30.04 36.24 25.16
N GLU A 53 30.93 36.90 24.40
CA GLU A 53 32.12 36.28 23.83
C GLU A 53 33.09 35.73 24.88
N ALA A 54 33.29 36.43 26.01
CA ALA A 54 34.23 36.00 27.05
C ALA A 54 33.82 34.69 27.74
N ALA A 55 32.54 34.54 28.12
CA ALA A 55 32.02 33.32 28.71
C ALA A 55 32.11 32.14 27.73
N GLN A 56 31.66 32.35 26.50
CA GLN A 56 31.68 31.33 25.44
C GLN A 56 33.11 30.89 25.09
N LEU A 57 34.03 31.83 24.90
CA LEU A 57 35.42 31.53 24.58
C LEU A 57 36.10 30.76 25.73
N SER A 58 35.91 31.20 26.97
CA SER A 58 36.50 30.55 28.14
C SER A 58 36.01 29.11 28.31
N ALA A 59 34.71 28.88 28.11
CA ALA A 59 34.13 27.54 28.10
C ALA A 59 34.73 26.68 26.99
N ALA A 60 34.74 27.16 25.74
CA ALA A 60 35.28 26.42 24.60
C ALA A 60 36.77 26.08 24.73
N MET A 61 37.60 27.01 25.23
CA MET A 61 39.03 26.79 25.42
C MET A 61 39.34 25.75 26.50
N SER A 62 38.41 25.52 27.43
CA SER A 62 38.54 24.53 28.49
C SER A 62 38.12 23.12 28.05
N LEU A 63 37.48 22.98 26.88
CA LEU A 63 37.02 21.69 26.34
C LEU A 63 38.05 21.02 25.42
N LYS A 64 37.96 19.69 25.32
CA LYS A 64 38.71 18.87 24.36
C LYS A 64 37.93 18.79 23.04
N LYS A 65 38.33 19.60 22.07
CA LYS A 65 37.72 19.66 20.72
C LYS A 65 37.59 18.28 20.08
N GLY A 66 36.41 17.97 19.52
CA GLY A 66 36.11 16.68 18.89
C GLY A 66 35.94 15.49 19.86
N SER A 67 36.25 15.67 21.15
CA SER A 67 36.08 14.63 22.18
C SER A 67 34.90 14.91 23.09
N ASP A 68 34.76 16.15 23.57
CA ASP A 68 33.62 16.58 24.37
C ASP A 68 32.41 16.92 23.50
N TRP A 69 31.21 16.69 24.05
CA TRP A 69 29.96 16.98 23.38
C TRP A 69 29.47 18.38 23.71
N VAL A 70 28.90 19.06 22.71
CA VAL A 70 28.38 20.41 22.87
C VAL A 70 26.96 20.47 22.34
N PHE A 71 26.05 20.91 23.21
CA PHE A 71 24.67 21.22 22.89
C PHE A 71 24.53 22.76 22.96
N PRO A 72 24.77 23.45 21.85
CA PRO A 72 24.91 24.90 21.86
C PRO A 72 23.55 25.60 22.02
N TYR A 73 23.63 26.87 22.39
CA TYR A 73 22.57 27.85 22.31
C TYR A 73 22.66 28.59 20.96
N TYR A 74 21.56 29.13 20.45
CA TYR A 74 21.60 29.89 19.19
C TYR A 74 22.45 31.19 19.29
N ARG A 75 22.90 31.60 20.48
CA ARG A 75 23.86 32.72 20.63
C ARG A 75 25.31 32.27 20.73
N ASP A 76 25.62 30.98 20.62
CA ASP A 76 26.97 30.42 20.80
C ASP A 76 27.93 30.59 19.61
N LEU A 77 27.95 31.77 18.98
CA LEU A 77 28.83 32.04 17.84
C LEU A 77 30.31 31.85 18.22
N THR A 78 30.74 32.45 19.33
CA THR A 78 32.15 32.40 19.75
C THR A 78 32.55 31.01 20.21
N LEU A 79 31.65 30.31 20.90
CA LEU A 79 31.83 28.91 21.31
C LEU A 79 32.05 28.01 20.08
N CYS A 80 31.17 28.11 19.08
CA CYS A 80 31.24 27.28 17.87
C CYS A 80 32.46 27.57 17.01
N LEU A 81 32.82 28.85 16.82
CA LEU A 81 34.07 29.24 16.14
C LEU A 81 35.29 28.61 16.80
N THR A 82 35.35 28.67 18.12
CA THR A 82 36.48 28.14 18.88
C THR A 82 36.56 26.62 18.78
N LEU A 83 35.43 25.91 18.76
CA LEU A 83 35.39 24.44 18.78
C LEU A 83 35.49 23.77 17.40
N GLY A 84 35.43 24.54 16.32
CA GLY A 84 35.78 24.03 14.99
C GLY A 84 35.09 24.68 13.80
N PHE A 85 34.22 25.67 13.98
CA PHE A 85 33.69 26.45 12.87
C PHE A 85 34.71 27.49 12.37
N THR A 86 34.74 27.69 11.06
CA THR A 86 35.45 28.81 10.44
C THR A 86 34.49 29.97 10.13
N PRO A 87 34.99 31.21 9.99
CA PRO A 87 34.15 32.34 9.55
C PRO A 87 33.40 32.07 8.24
N ARG A 88 34.02 31.33 7.32
CA ARG A 88 33.40 30.91 6.05
C ARG A 88 32.21 29.98 6.30
N GLU A 89 32.37 28.95 7.12
CA GLU A 89 31.29 28.00 7.44
C GLU A 89 30.12 28.69 8.16
N VAL A 90 30.40 29.61 9.09
CA VAL A 90 29.36 30.44 9.74
C VAL A 90 28.55 31.22 8.70
N LEU A 91 29.23 31.79 7.70
CA LEU A 91 28.56 32.53 6.62
C LEU A 91 27.77 31.62 5.67
N LEU A 92 28.18 30.36 5.47
CA LEU A 92 27.38 29.37 4.73
C LEU A 92 26.08 29.07 5.46
N ASP A 93 26.14 28.87 6.78
CA ASP A 93 24.96 28.66 7.62
C ASP A 93 24.05 29.90 7.58
N PHE A 94 24.63 31.10 7.71
CA PHE A 94 23.89 32.36 7.67
C PHE A 94 23.16 32.59 6.34
N LEU A 95 23.80 32.26 5.23
CA LEU A 95 23.24 32.43 3.89
C LEU A 95 22.40 31.22 3.42
N GLY A 96 22.28 30.16 4.22
CA GLY A 96 21.52 28.96 3.86
C GLY A 96 22.09 28.19 2.66
N LYS A 97 23.41 28.11 2.54
CA LYS A 97 24.11 27.47 1.40
C LYS A 97 24.16 25.95 1.52
N GLU A 98 24.20 25.25 0.38
CA GLU A 98 24.25 23.76 0.34
C GLU A 98 25.48 23.20 1.06
N ALA A 99 26.62 23.89 0.99
CA ALA A 99 27.85 23.47 1.64
C ALA A 99 27.88 23.75 3.17
N SER A 100 26.81 24.29 3.75
CA SER A 100 26.65 24.48 5.20
C SER A 100 26.90 23.17 5.96
N PRO A 101 27.86 23.12 6.90
CA PRO A 101 28.12 21.91 7.68
C PRO A 101 26.99 21.61 8.68
N SER A 102 26.18 22.60 9.05
CA SER A 102 25.09 22.45 10.02
C SER A 102 23.86 21.77 9.45
N SER A 103 23.46 22.13 8.23
CA SER A 103 22.15 21.71 7.72
C SER A 103 22.03 21.58 6.21
N LYS A 104 23.09 21.91 5.44
CA LYS A 104 23.01 22.04 3.98
C LYS A 104 21.91 23.01 3.53
N GLY A 105 21.77 24.12 4.27
CA GLY A 105 20.79 25.17 3.98
C GLY A 105 19.34 24.87 4.37
N ARG A 106 19.10 23.81 5.16
CA ARG A 106 17.74 23.41 5.60
C ARG A 106 17.29 24.07 6.90
N GLN A 107 18.23 24.67 7.63
CA GLN A 107 17.94 25.38 8.88
C GLN A 107 18.23 26.87 8.77
N MET A 108 17.60 27.62 9.68
CA MET A 108 17.90 29.01 9.91
C MET A 108 19.32 29.17 10.48
N TYR A 109 19.91 30.34 10.28
CA TYR A 109 21.16 30.74 10.94
C TYR A 109 21.14 30.46 12.46
N ALA A 110 22.30 30.10 12.98
CA ALA A 110 22.57 29.81 14.39
C ALA A 110 21.89 28.55 14.95
N HIS A 111 21.33 27.70 14.09
CA HIS A 111 21.05 26.30 14.43
C HIS A 111 22.28 25.44 14.10
N TRP A 112 23.26 25.53 14.98
CA TRP A 112 24.58 24.92 14.81
C TRP A 112 24.51 23.41 14.64
N GLY A 113 25.43 22.84 13.87
CA GLY A 113 25.67 21.40 13.79
C GLY A 113 27.01 21.10 13.11
N LYS A 114 27.86 20.30 13.76
CA LYS A 114 29.10 19.82 13.14
C LYS A 114 29.54 18.53 13.82
N ARG A 115 29.19 17.40 13.20
CA ARG A 115 29.41 16.07 13.79
C ARG A 115 30.88 15.76 14.05
N SER A 116 31.78 16.16 13.15
CA SER A 116 33.23 15.98 13.31
C SER A 116 33.79 16.72 14.54
N SER A 117 33.13 17.79 14.99
CA SER A 117 33.49 18.54 16.20
C SER A 117 32.62 18.17 17.42
N LYS A 118 31.69 17.20 17.30
CA LYS A 118 30.67 16.87 18.30
C LYS A 118 29.80 18.06 18.76
N ILE A 119 29.59 19.01 17.86
CA ILE A 119 28.61 20.07 18.02
C ILE A 119 27.29 19.53 17.50
N VAL A 120 26.35 19.24 18.40
CA VAL A 120 25.09 18.57 18.07
C VAL A 120 24.18 19.52 17.29
N SER A 121 23.45 18.97 16.32
CA SER A 121 22.48 19.75 15.54
C SER A 121 21.39 20.31 16.45
N GLN A 122 21.33 21.64 16.53
CA GLN A 122 20.41 22.39 17.37
C GLN A 122 19.12 22.76 16.62
N SER A 123 18.09 23.17 17.38
CA SER A 123 16.78 23.61 16.90
C SER A 123 16.35 24.90 17.62
N ALA A 124 15.39 25.63 17.04
CA ALA A 124 14.81 26.82 17.67
C ALA A 124 14.07 26.53 18.99
N CYS A 125 13.73 25.28 19.29
CA CYS A 125 13.00 24.91 20.50
C CYS A 125 13.94 24.96 21.72
N THR A 126 14.10 26.15 22.31
CA THR A 126 14.94 26.31 23.49
C THR A 126 14.44 25.48 24.67
N GLY A 127 15.35 24.78 25.34
CA GLY A 127 15.08 23.94 26.51
C GLY A 127 15.14 22.44 26.21
N THR A 128 14.79 22.02 24.99
CA THR A 128 14.79 20.59 24.63
C THR A 128 16.18 19.97 24.68
N GLN A 129 17.22 20.78 24.44
CA GLN A 129 18.61 20.33 24.41
C GLN A 129 19.14 19.89 25.78
N TYR A 130 18.54 20.31 26.90
CA TYR A 130 19.01 19.92 28.23
C TYR A 130 18.93 18.39 28.43
N LEU A 131 17.80 17.79 28.11
CA LEU A 131 17.60 16.33 28.24
C LEU A 131 18.43 15.53 27.24
N GLN A 132 18.62 16.07 26.03
CA GLN A 132 19.50 15.47 25.04
C GLN A 132 20.96 15.48 25.50
N ALA A 133 21.41 16.58 26.11
CA ALA A 133 22.74 16.66 26.71
C ALA A 133 22.92 15.64 27.84
N VAL A 134 21.91 15.46 28.68
CA VAL A 134 21.90 14.42 29.73
C VAL A 134 22.08 13.03 29.12
N GLY A 135 21.36 12.71 28.03
CA GLY A 135 21.52 11.43 27.33
C GLY A 135 22.94 11.19 26.81
N ALA A 136 23.57 12.21 26.21
CA ALA A 136 24.97 12.13 25.78
C ALA A 136 25.92 11.98 26.98
N ALA A 137 25.64 12.63 28.11
CA ALA A 137 26.46 12.52 29.32
C ALA A 137 26.34 11.12 29.96
N MET A 138 25.17 10.49 29.89
CA MET A 138 25.01 9.08 30.23
C MET A 138 25.90 8.20 29.36
N ALA A 139 25.96 8.44 28.04
CA ALA A 139 26.85 7.70 27.14
C ALA A 139 28.33 7.91 27.53
N CYS A 140 28.76 9.15 27.81
CA CYS A 140 30.13 9.44 28.25
C CYS A 140 30.52 8.64 29.50
N LYS A 141 29.62 8.59 30.50
CA LYS A 141 29.82 7.83 31.74
C LYS A 141 29.87 6.32 31.48
N ARG A 142 28.97 5.81 30.63
CA ARG A 142 28.85 4.36 30.32
C ARG A 142 30.02 3.83 29.50
N ASP A 143 30.49 4.60 28.54
CA ASP A 143 31.67 4.26 27.73
C ASP A 143 32.97 4.42 28.54
N ALA A 144 32.89 4.82 29.83
CA ALA A 144 34.03 5.20 30.68
C ALA A 144 34.98 6.17 29.95
N SER A 145 34.42 7.00 29.07
CA SER A 145 35.19 7.97 28.31
C SER A 145 35.67 9.07 29.25
N ASN A 146 36.88 9.59 29.03
CA ASN A 146 37.33 10.81 29.71
C ASN A 146 36.70 12.08 29.10
N GLY A 147 35.53 11.95 28.46
CA GLY A 147 34.78 13.02 27.78
C GLY A 147 33.66 13.57 28.67
N MET A 148 33.25 14.81 28.40
CA MET A 148 32.15 15.47 29.11
C MET A 148 31.17 16.12 28.14
N VAL A 149 30.07 16.65 28.67
CA VAL A 149 29.03 17.35 27.89
C VAL A 149 28.86 18.78 28.38
N LEU A 150 28.97 19.76 27.49
CA LEU A 150 28.55 21.13 27.72
C LEU A 150 27.17 21.35 27.10
N VAL A 151 26.24 21.91 27.85
CA VAL A 151 24.97 22.41 27.33
C VAL A 151 24.81 23.89 27.67
N CYS A 152 24.57 24.69 26.65
CA CYS A 152 24.42 26.13 26.77
C CYS A 152 22.96 26.55 26.60
N SER A 153 22.59 27.65 27.24
CA SER A 153 21.26 28.24 27.12
C SER A 153 21.19 29.66 27.68
N GLY A 154 20.13 30.39 27.34
CA GLY A 154 19.80 31.67 27.98
C GLY A 154 18.96 31.51 29.25
N GLU A 155 18.90 32.55 30.08
CA GLU A 155 18.16 32.53 31.34
C GLU A 155 16.66 32.24 31.16
N GLY A 156 16.00 32.84 30.15
CA GLY A 156 14.57 32.60 29.90
C GLY A 156 14.21 31.14 29.56
N ALA A 157 15.14 30.38 28.98
CA ALA A 157 14.92 28.98 28.65
C ALA A 157 14.95 28.05 29.88
N THR A 158 15.40 28.55 31.03
CA THR A 158 15.39 27.79 32.30
C THR A 158 13.99 27.64 32.89
N SER A 159 13.00 28.41 32.39
CA SER A 159 11.59 28.27 32.76
C SER A 159 10.90 27.02 32.16
N GLN A 160 11.59 26.27 31.28
CA GLN A 160 11.05 25.06 30.65
C GLN A 160 11.15 23.85 31.60
N GLY A 161 10.16 22.96 31.58
CA GLY A 161 10.15 21.74 32.41
C GLY A 161 11.38 20.83 32.21
N ASP A 162 11.81 20.68 30.94
CA ASP A 162 12.99 19.90 30.55
C ASP A 162 14.28 20.30 31.31
N PHE A 163 14.42 21.58 31.69
CA PHE A 163 15.55 22.05 32.49
C PHE A 163 15.59 21.36 33.85
N HIS A 164 14.47 21.35 34.57
CA HIS A 164 14.36 20.77 35.91
C HIS A 164 14.52 19.24 35.89
N GLU A 165 13.94 18.59 34.88
CA GLU A 165 14.10 17.15 34.65
C GLU A 165 15.57 16.79 34.38
N ALA A 166 16.28 17.60 33.58
CA ALA A 166 17.69 17.39 33.26
C ALA A 166 18.61 17.56 34.46
N LEU A 167 18.38 18.58 35.30
CA LEU A 167 19.16 18.78 36.53
C LEU A 167 19.00 17.60 37.49
N ASN A 168 17.76 17.14 37.69
CA ASN A 168 17.48 15.99 38.55
C ASN A 168 18.18 14.72 38.08
N TRP A 169 18.10 14.42 36.77
CA TRP A 169 18.82 13.29 36.17
C TRP A 169 20.32 13.38 36.38
N SER A 170 20.90 14.55 36.09
CA SER A 170 22.34 14.77 36.16
C SER A 170 22.88 14.61 37.56
N ALA A 171 22.20 15.21 38.54
CA ALA A 171 22.57 15.16 39.95
C ALA A 171 22.48 13.73 40.51
N ARG A 172 21.34 13.06 40.29
CA ARG A 172 21.11 11.67 40.75
C ARG A 172 22.12 10.69 40.18
N GLU A 173 22.41 10.81 38.88
CA GLU A 173 23.33 9.90 38.19
C GLU A 173 24.78 10.36 38.23
N ARG A 174 25.11 11.51 38.84
CA ARG A 174 26.49 12.05 38.88
C ARG A 174 27.12 12.07 37.48
N LEU A 175 26.45 12.73 36.53
CA LEU A 175 26.83 12.74 35.12
C LEU A 175 27.94 13.76 34.84
N PRO A 176 28.82 13.50 33.84
CA PRO A 176 29.87 14.42 33.44
C PRO A 176 29.34 15.53 32.53
N ILE A 177 28.56 16.45 33.12
CA ILE A 177 27.85 17.50 32.40
C ILE A 177 28.01 18.87 33.06
N LEU A 178 28.19 19.90 32.23
CA LEU A 178 28.18 21.32 32.61
C LEU A 178 27.00 22.02 31.93
N PHE A 179 26.15 22.65 32.74
CA PHE A 179 25.10 23.56 32.29
C PHE A 179 25.63 25.00 32.33
N LEU A 180 25.76 25.65 31.18
CA LEU A 180 26.15 27.06 31.07
C LEU A 180 24.92 27.90 30.73
N ILE A 181 24.47 28.70 31.69
CA ILE A 181 23.35 29.63 31.53
C ILE A 181 23.92 31.02 31.32
N GLU A 182 23.80 31.52 30.10
CA GLU A 182 24.22 32.86 29.69
C GLU A 182 23.10 33.86 30.01
N ASP A 183 23.18 34.48 31.19
CA ASP A 183 22.17 35.38 31.73
C ASP A 183 22.45 36.81 31.30
N ASN A 184 21.64 37.32 30.36
CA ASN A 184 21.73 38.70 29.87
C ASN A 184 20.54 39.58 30.33
N ASP A 185 19.89 39.16 31.43
CA ASP A 185 18.73 39.78 32.06
C ASP A 185 17.41 39.78 31.24
N TYR A 186 17.39 39.28 29.99
CA TYR A 186 16.22 39.39 29.10
C TYR A 186 15.93 38.17 28.23
N ALA A 187 14.74 37.61 28.41
CA ALA A 187 14.13 36.62 27.52
C ALA A 187 13.38 37.33 26.39
N ILE A 188 14.00 37.46 25.22
CA ILE A 188 13.50 38.29 24.11
C ILE A 188 13.38 39.75 24.59
N SER A 189 12.17 40.24 24.85
CA SER A 189 11.87 41.57 25.39
C SER A 189 11.43 41.53 26.86
N VAL A 190 11.23 40.34 27.42
CA VAL A 190 10.71 40.15 28.78
C VAL A 190 11.88 40.12 29.77
N PRO A 191 11.90 40.99 30.78
CA PRO A 191 12.97 41.01 31.76
C PRO A 191 12.92 39.78 32.68
N LYS A 192 14.10 39.37 33.17
CA LYS A 192 14.30 38.18 34.00
C LYS A 192 13.36 38.08 35.21
N TYR A 193 12.98 39.21 35.81
CA TYR A 193 12.10 39.21 36.98
C TYR A 193 10.68 38.72 36.72
N GLU A 194 10.24 38.67 35.46
CA GLU A 194 8.96 38.08 35.05
C GLU A 194 9.11 36.62 34.63
N GLN A 195 10.34 36.12 34.46
CA GLN A 195 10.63 34.75 34.01
C GLN A 195 10.97 33.82 35.17
N ILE A 196 11.76 34.31 36.15
CA ILE A 196 12.44 33.46 37.12
C ILE A 196 12.15 33.94 38.55
N ALA A 197 11.61 33.04 39.38
CA ALA A 197 11.39 33.30 40.80
C ALA A 197 12.73 33.52 41.54
N GLY A 198 12.89 34.67 42.20
CA GLY A 198 14.10 34.98 42.98
C GLY A 198 15.32 35.37 42.14
N LEU A 199 15.16 35.62 40.83
CA LEU A 199 16.15 36.19 39.88
C LEU A 199 17.44 35.41 39.66
N ASN A 200 17.68 34.34 40.42
CA ASN A 200 18.95 33.65 40.43
C ASN A 200 18.75 32.14 40.17
N ILE A 201 19.13 31.72 38.97
CA ILE A 201 18.99 30.35 38.47
C ILE A 201 19.84 29.40 39.31
N ALA A 202 21.08 29.80 39.63
CA ALA A 202 21.97 28.99 40.44
C ALA A 202 21.38 28.71 41.84
N ASN A 203 20.62 29.64 42.41
CA ASN A 203 19.94 29.47 43.69
C ASN A 203 18.77 28.48 43.61
N ILE A 204 17.97 28.52 42.54
CA ILE A 204 16.90 27.54 42.29
C ILE A 204 17.51 26.14 42.14
N ALA A 205 18.58 26.04 41.34
CA ALA A 205 19.24 24.77 41.04
C ALA A 205 19.92 24.12 42.26
N LYS A 206 20.20 24.86 43.35
CA LYS A 206 20.75 24.26 44.59
C LYS A 206 19.84 23.25 45.26
N GLY A 207 18.55 23.24 44.93
CA GLY A 207 17.62 22.24 45.46
C GLY A 207 17.99 20.81 45.07
N TYR A 208 18.78 20.61 44.01
CA TYR A 208 19.21 19.29 43.56
C TYR A 208 20.50 18.85 44.25
N GLU A 209 20.38 17.89 45.17
CA GLU A 209 21.54 17.31 45.86
C GLU A 209 22.52 16.64 44.88
N GLY A 210 23.80 17.00 44.97
CA GLY A 210 24.85 16.48 44.08
C GLY A 210 25.11 17.34 42.83
N LEU A 211 24.42 18.48 42.67
CA LEU A 211 24.70 19.48 41.64
C LEU A 211 25.44 20.69 42.25
N SER A 212 26.62 21.01 41.72
CA SER A 212 27.37 22.20 42.12
C SER A 212 26.93 23.41 41.30
N THR A 213 26.59 24.53 41.96
CA THR A 213 26.08 25.73 41.28
C THR A 213 26.96 26.96 41.55
N TYR A 214 27.16 27.76 40.50
CA TYR A 214 28.06 28.92 40.51
C TYR A 214 27.42 30.13 39.83
N ILE A 215 27.76 31.32 40.29
CA ILE A 215 27.41 32.60 39.66
C ILE A 215 28.71 33.34 39.38
N VAL A 216 28.92 33.77 38.15
CA VAL A 216 30.14 34.45 37.70
C VAL A 216 29.82 35.68 36.87
N ASP A 217 30.73 36.66 36.85
CA ASP A 217 30.69 37.73 35.85
C ASP A 217 31.16 37.14 34.51
N GLY A 218 30.23 37.00 33.56
CA GLY A 218 30.47 36.43 32.25
C GLY A 218 31.31 37.32 31.32
N THR A 219 31.69 38.52 31.77
CA THR A 219 32.43 39.51 30.97
C THR A 219 33.93 39.57 31.25
N ASP A 220 34.42 38.89 32.31
CA ASP A 220 35.83 38.89 32.74
C ASP A 220 36.58 37.64 32.25
N PHE A 221 37.12 37.68 31.03
CA PHE A 221 37.85 36.54 30.43
C PHE A 221 39.00 36.02 31.28
N THR A 222 39.79 36.93 31.88
CA THR A 222 40.99 36.58 32.64
C THR A 222 40.65 35.77 33.89
N PHE A 223 39.49 36.05 34.50
CA PHE A 223 38.95 35.23 35.58
C PHE A 223 38.29 33.95 35.09
N LEU A 224 37.50 34.01 34.02
CA LEU A 224 36.66 32.89 33.56
C LEU A 224 37.48 31.71 33.04
N LEU A 225 38.56 31.92 32.29
CA LEU A 225 39.33 30.81 31.72
C LEU A 225 39.87 29.82 32.78
N PRO A 226 40.62 30.24 33.81
CA PRO A 226 41.08 29.31 34.85
C PRO A 226 39.92 28.69 35.64
N PHE A 227 38.82 29.43 35.83
CA PHE A 227 37.63 28.91 36.49
C PHE A 227 36.96 27.77 35.68
N PHE A 228 36.73 27.97 34.38
CA PHE A 228 36.16 26.93 33.52
C PHE A 228 37.06 25.69 33.44
N ASN A 229 38.40 25.85 33.41
CA ASN A 229 39.33 24.72 33.46
C ASN A 229 39.12 23.86 34.72
N GLU A 230 38.95 24.49 35.89
CA GLU A 230 38.66 23.77 37.14
C GLU A 230 37.31 23.03 37.07
N ILE A 231 36.25 23.73 36.63
CA ILE A 231 34.89 23.17 36.60
C ILE A 231 34.77 22.03 35.58
N VAL A 232 35.38 22.15 34.40
CA VAL A 232 35.39 21.08 33.40
C VAL A 232 36.02 19.80 33.98
N GLU A 233 37.12 19.92 34.73
CA GLU A 233 37.76 18.76 35.36
C GLU A 233 36.93 18.17 36.52
N LYS A 234 36.14 18.99 37.24
CA LYS A 234 35.13 18.47 38.19
C LYS A 234 34.04 17.69 37.46
N CYS A 235 33.50 18.24 36.38
CA CYS A 235 32.49 17.56 35.57
C CYS A 235 33.02 16.22 35.03
N ARG A 236 34.25 16.15 34.51
CA ARG A 236 34.84 14.87 34.07
C ARG A 236 34.90 13.80 35.17
N LYS A 237 35.05 14.20 36.44
CA LYS A 237 35.05 13.30 37.60
C LYS A 237 33.64 12.87 38.03
N GLY A 238 32.60 13.27 37.30
CA GLY A 238 31.20 12.95 37.60
C GLY A 238 30.53 13.93 38.56
N GLU A 239 31.07 15.14 38.73
CA GLU A 239 30.41 16.20 39.49
C GLU A 239 29.66 17.14 38.53
N PRO A 240 28.34 16.96 38.32
CA PRO A 240 27.58 17.82 37.43
C PRO A 240 27.58 19.25 37.99
N CYS A 241 27.76 20.23 37.11
CA CYS A 241 27.86 21.63 37.50
C CYS A 241 26.89 22.50 36.70
N LEU A 242 26.41 23.58 37.31
CA LEU A 242 25.68 24.65 36.65
C LEU A 242 26.39 25.98 36.91
N ILE A 243 26.69 26.72 35.84
CA ILE A 243 27.23 28.07 35.89
C ILE A 243 26.17 29.03 35.35
N GLN A 244 25.77 30.00 36.16
CA GLN A 244 25.08 31.20 35.71
C GLN A 244 26.13 32.28 35.42
N ALA A 245 26.37 32.54 34.14
CA ALA A 245 27.31 33.56 33.68
C ALA A 245 26.53 34.84 33.34
N ASN A 246 26.72 35.89 34.14
CA ASN A 246 26.07 37.19 33.92
C ASN A 246 26.78 37.93 32.79
N VAL A 247 26.19 37.94 31.60
CA VAL A 247 26.72 38.57 30.38
C VAL A 247 25.87 39.79 30.02
N VAL A 248 26.18 40.44 28.90
CA VAL A 248 25.42 41.59 28.38
C VAL A 248 24.92 41.33 26.97
N ARG A 249 23.77 41.91 26.60
CA ARG A 249 23.21 41.78 25.25
C ARG A 249 23.31 43.09 24.49
N LEU A 250 24.42 43.25 23.75
CA LEU A 250 24.76 44.50 23.05
C LEU A 250 23.96 44.74 21.77
N LEU A 251 23.44 43.66 21.18
CA LEU A 251 22.56 43.72 20.00
C LEU A 251 21.11 43.43 20.40
N PRO A 252 20.11 43.80 19.57
CA PRO A 252 18.72 43.39 19.78
C PRO A 252 18.55 41.87 19.81
N HIS A 253 17.36 41.39 20.21
CA HIS A 253 17.10 39.95 20.29
C HIS A 253 17.37 39.26 18.94
N SER A 254 16.95 39.89 17.84
CA SER A 254 17.22 39.46 16.46
C SER A 254 17.28 40.67 15.52
N SER A 255 17.65 40.45 14.26
CA SER A 255 17.60 41.50 13.21
C SER A 255 16.20 42.07 12.96
N SER A 256 15.14 41.40 13.41
CA SER A 256 13.74 41.84 13.31
C SER A 256 13.24 42.56 14.56
N ASP A 257 14.11 42.76 15.56
CA ASP A 257 13.79 43.37 16.84
C ASP A 257 14.54 44.70 17.05
N ASP A 258 14.07 45.51 17.99
CA ASP A 258 14.67 46.76 18.42
C ASP A 258 14.60 46.87 19.95
N HIS A 259 15.75 46.68 20.62
CA HIS A 259 15.82 46.69 22.08
C HIS A 259 15.53 48.04 22.72
N SER A 260 15.55 49.15 21.96
CA SER A 260 15.23 50.48 22.49
C SER A 260 13.76 50.60 22.88
N LYS A 261 12.91 49.68 22.43
CA LYS A 261 11.49 49.61 22.77
C LYS A 261 11.21 49.09 24.18
N TYR A 262 12.16 48.40 24.81
CA TYR A 262 11.97 47.76 26.12
C TYR A 262 13.18 47.85 27.05
N LYS A 263 14.31 48.39 26.60
CA LYS A 263 15.45 48.80 27.44
C LYS A 263 15.56 50.32 27.47
N LEU A 264 15.79 50.87 28.67
CA LEU A 264 16.06 52.28 28.85
C LEU A 264 17.45 52.65 28.28
N PRO A 265 17.66 53.88 27.78
CA PRO A 265 18.96 54.34 27.29
C PRO A 265 20.10 54.15 28.30
N GLU A 266 19.83 54.33 29.59
CA GLU A 266 20.80 54.14 30.67
C GLU A 266 21.24 52.67 30.78
N GLN A 267 20.31 51.72 30.59
CA GLN A 267 20.62 50.29 30.60
C GLN A 267 21.50 49.91 29.40
N LEU A 268 21.21 50.45 28.21
CA LEU A 268 22.04 50.22 27.01
C LEU A 268 23.45 50.78 27.18
N GLN A 269 23.58 51.93 27.85
CA GLN A 269 24.88 52.50 28.16
C GLN A 269 25.66 51.65 29.18
N GLU A 270 24.97 51.10 30.19
CA GLU A 270 25.58 50.20 31.17
C GLU A 270 26.04 48.88 30.55
N ASP A 271 25.22 48.27 29.69
CA ASP A 271 25.59 47.09 28.90
C ASP A 271 26.87 47.37 28.08
N SER A 272 26.95 48.54 27.45
CA SER A 272 28.12 48.96 26.66
C SER A 272 29.39 49.15 27.51
N ARG A 273 29.28 49.55 28.78
CA ARG A 273 30.43 49.68 29.69
C ARG A 273 30.98 48.32 30.12
N ARG A 274 30.10 47.31 30.16
CA ARG A 274 30.40 45.92 30.50
C ARG A 274 30.73 45.05 29.29
N ASP A 275 30.96 45.64 28.11
CA ASP A 275 31.40 44.90 26.93
C ASP A 275 32.73 44.18 27.20
N CYS A 276 32.69 42.85 27.18
CA CYS A 276 33.83 41.98 27.48
C CYS A 276 35.05 42.22 26.56
N LEU A 277 34.80 42.64 25.32
CA LEU A 277 35.85 42.96 24.35
C LEU A 277 36.62 44.23 24.75
N GLU A 278 35.90 45.27 25.19
CA GLU A 278 36.51 46.52 25.65
C GLU A 278 37.18 46.34 27.02
N ILE A 279 36.64 45.48 27.90
CA ILE A 279 37.29 45.09 29.16
C ILE A 279 38.65 44.46 28.88
N LEU A 280 38.71 43.40 28.06
CA LEU A 280 39.97 42.71 27.74
C LEU A 280 40.96 43.63 27.01
N LYS A 281 40.49 44.48 26.11
CA LYS A 281 41.32 45.49 25.42
C LYS A 281 41.97 46.47 26.39
N ARG A 282 41.20 47.03 27.34
CA ARG A 282 41.75 47.93 28.38
C ARG A 282 42.75 47.20 29.25
N GLU A 283 42.48 45.94 29.59
CA GLU A 283 43.39 45.10 30.35
C GLU A 283 44.73 44.93 29.62
N LEU A 284 44.71 44.53 28.35
CA LEU A 284 45.91 44.37 27.51
C LEU A 284 46.76 45.64 27.43
N ILE A 285 46.12 46.80 27.34
CA ILE A 285 46.80 48.11 27.30
C ILE A 285 47.38 48.47 28.66
N SER A 286 46.59 48.34 29.73
CA SER A 286 47.03 48.67 31.09
C SER A 286 48.20 47.81 31.57
N GLN A 287 48.27 46.55 31.13
CA GLN A 287 49.36 45.62 31.43
C GLN A 287 50.57 45.77 30.48
N GLY A 288 50.52 46.69 29.51
CA GLY A 288 51.60 46.90 28.54
C GLY A 288 51.80 45.74 27.55
N ILE A 289 50.80 44.85 27.39
CA ILE A 289 50.86 43.70 26.49
C ILE A 289 50.64 44.11 25.03
N LYS A 290 49.74 45.07 24.79
CA LYS A 290 49.50 45.69 23.48
C LYS A 290 49.26 47.18 23.63
N SER A 291 49.75 47.97 22.68
CA SER A 291 49.37 49.38 22.53
C SER A 291 47.98 49.55 21.90
N GLN A 292 47.41 50.73 22.05
CA GLN A 292 46.13 51.10 21.42
C GLN A 292 46.14 50.86 19.89
N SER A 293 47.26 51.19 19.22
CA SER A 293 47.39 51.04 17.77
C SER A 293 47.50 49.58 17.33
N GLU A 294 48.08 48.71 18.16
CA GLU A 294 48.12 47.26 17.89
C GLU A 294 46.76 46.61 18.07
N CYS A 295 46.01 46.97 19.12
CA CYS A 295 44.63 46.51 19.28
C CYS A 295 43.74 46.94 18.11
N GLN A 296 43.89 48.19 17.65
CA GLN A 296 43.16 48.70 16.49
C GLN A 296 43.51 47.92 15.20
N ARG A 297 44.78 47.57 15.00
CA ARG A 297 45.22 46.77 13.84
C ARG A 297 44.60 45.37 13.84
N VAL A 298 44.42 44.74 15.00
CA VAL A 298 43.73 43.44 15.10
C VAL A 298 42.28 43.55 14.61
N ILE A 299 41.58 44.63 14.98
CA ILE A 299 40.21 44.91 14.54
C ILE A 299 40.14 45.15 13.03
N GLU A 300 41.06 45.94 12.47
CA GLU A 300 41.12 46.21 11.03
C GLU A 300 41.42 44.95 10.22
N ASN A 301 42.36 44.13 10.67
CA ASN A 301 42.67 42.85 10.03
C ASN A 301 41.48 41.89 10.05
N ALA A 302 40.75 41.81 11.17
CA ALA A 302 39.54 41.01 11.26
C ALA A 302 38.46 41.48 10.27
N LYS A 303 38.26 42.80 10.12
CA LYS A 303 37.32 43.35 9.11
C LYS A 303 37.67 42.91 7.69
N ILE A 304 38.95 42.95 7.32
CA ILE A 304 39.43 42.53 6.00
C ILE A 304 39.17 41.03 5.80
N GLU A 305 39.51 40.21 6.79
CA GLU A 305 39.31 38.76 6.77
C GLU A 305 37.83 38.38 6.61
N ILE A 306 36.95 38.99 7.42
CA ILE A 306 35.51 38.72 7.34
C ILE A 306 34.93 39.21 6.02
N SER A 307 35.35 40.37 5.50
CA SER A 307 34.90 40.85 4.19
C SER A 307 35.25 39.86 3.08
N ALA A 308 36.47 39.32 3.08
CA ALA A 308 36.89 38.31 2.11
C ALA A 308 36.10 36.99 2.26
N ALA A 309 35.74 36.61 3.49
CA ALA A 309 34.90 35.44 3.74
C ALA A 309 33.45 35.64 3.24
N VAL A 310 32.89 36.85 3.38
CA VAL A 310 31.57 37.22 2.87
C VAL A 310 31.53 37.14 1.34
N ASP A 311 32.51 37.74 0.66
CA ASP A 311 32.58 37.71 -0.80
C ASP A 311 32.65 36.26 -1.31
N TRP A 312 33.45 35.41 -0.65
CA TRP A 312 33.53 33.99 -0.96
C TRP A 312 32.20 33.24 -0.73
N ALA A 313 31.52 33.50 0.39
CA ALA A 313 30.29 32.80 0.77
C ALA A 313 29.11 33.15 -0.15
N LEU A 314 29.02 34.41 -0.59
CA LEU A 314 28.00 34.85 -1.55
C LEU A 314 28.11 34.16 -2.92
N MET A 315 29.30 33.70 -3.29
CA MET A 315 29.54 32.95 -4.54
C MET A 315 29.23 31.45 -4.44
N GLN A 316 28.88 30.94 -3.25
CA GLN A 316 28.59 29.51 -3.08
C GLN A 316 27.18 29.14 -3.54
N GLN A 317 27.01 27.86 -3.86
CA GLN A 317 25.76 27.30 -4.39
C GLN A 317 24.64 27.25 -3.35
N ASP A 318 23.43 27.62 -3.78
CA ASP A 318 22.20 27.45 -3.01
C ASP A 318 21.66 26.00 -3.11
N PRO A 319 20.96 25.49 -2.08
CA PRO A 319 20.31 24.18 -2.12
C PRO A 319 19.30 24.03 -3.27
N SER A 320 19.13 22.82 -3.78
CA SER A 320 18.14 22.54 -4.82
C SER A 320 16.76 22.25 -4.23
N ALA A 321 15.70 22.84 -4.80
CA ALA A 321 14.32 22.50 -4.44
C ALA A 321 13.98 21.01 -4.65
N LYS A 322 14.72 20.30 -5.51
CA LYS A 322 14.54 18.85 -5.75
C LYS A 322 14.93 18.00 -4.54
N ASP A 323 15.81 18.52 -3.67
CA ASP A 323 16.34 17.79 -2.51
C ASP A 323 15.47 17.94 -1.25
N VAL A 324 14.27 18.54 -1.36
CA VAL A 324 13.39 18.81 -0.20
C VAL A 324 12.97 17.55 0.58
N LEU A 325 12.90 16.39 -0.07
CA LEU A 325 12.57 15.11 0.59
C LEU A 325 13.81 14.29 0.97
N ARG A 326 15.01 14.78 0.65
CA ARG A 326 16.26 14.07 0.92
C ARG A 326 16.53 14.05 2.43
N ASP A 327 16.97 12.89 2.93
CA ASP A 327 17.30 12.66 4.34
C ASP A 327 16.14 12.85 5.34
N VAL A 328 14.88 12.84 4.88
CA VAL A 328 13.71 12.79 5.79
C VAL A 328 13.72 11.49 6.59
N ILE A 329 14.03 10.38 5.94
CA ILE A 329 14.31 9.07 6.52
C ILE A 329 15.61 8.56 5.92
N SER A 330 16.17 7.48 6.45
CA SER A 330 17.41 6.93 5.93
C SER A 330 17.23 6.43 4.50
N ASN A 331 18.18 6.81 3.64
CA ASN A 331 18.35 6.23 2.31
C ASN A 331 19.12 4.91 2.34
N THR A 332 19.56 4.46 3.53
CA THR A 332 20.31 3.20 3.65
C THR A 332 19.45 2.01 3.24
N LYS A 333 20.10 1.06 2.57
CA LYS A 333 19.52 -0.20 2.07
C LYS A 333 18.95 -1.10 3.19
N THR A 334 19.15 -0.73 4.46
CA THR A 334 18.65 -1.41 5.67
C THR A 334 17.13 -1.55 5.75
N ARG A 335 16.34 -0.75 5.01
CA ARG A 335 14.87 -0.87 5.00
C ARG A 335 14.31 -1.93 4.03
N THR A 336 15.05 -2.32 2.99
CA THR A 336 14.51 -3.19 1.92
C THR A 336 15.49 -4.17 1.29
N GLN A 337 16.81 -4.03 1.50
CA GLN A 337 17.83 -4.81 0.78
C GLN A 337 18.90 -5.45 1.68
N GLU A 338 19.18 -4.92 2.88
CA GLU A 338 20.26 -5.45 3.76
C GLU A 338 19.76 -6.32 4.93
N LEU A 339 18.51 -6.15 5.35
CA LEU A 339 17.92 -7.03 6.35
C LEU A 339 17.26 -8.22 5.65
N ASP A 340 17.63 -9.44 6.07
CA ASP A 340 17.05 -10.67 5.57
C ASP A 340 15.64 -10.86 6.17
N TYR A 341 14.65 -10.33 5.47
CA TYR A 341 13.26 -10.34 5.90
C TYR A 341 12.64 -11.71 5.71
N GLU A 342 11.72 -12.05 6.62
CA GLU A 342 10.98 -13.32 6.56
C GLU A 342 11.87 -14.56 6.59
N HIS A 343 13.13 -14.40 7.01
CA HIS A 343 14.06 -15.49 7.20
C HIS A 343 13.75 -16.26 8.49
N GLY A 344 13.60 -17.58 8.34
CA GLY A 344 13.34 -18.50 9.43
C GLY A 344 11.86 -18.84 9.64
N ALA A 345 11.61 -20.10 9.98
CA ALA A 345 10.27 -20.67 9.99
C ALA A 345 9.45 -20.27 11.23
N ILE A 346 8.13 -20.27 11.06
CA ILE A 346 7.15 -20.16 12.14
C ILE A 346 6.89 -21.59 12.65
N GLU A 347 7.73 -22.04 13.58
CA GLU A 347 7.78 -23.45 14.02
C GLU A 347 7.69 -23.64 15.54
N GLY A 348 7.78 -22.55 16.31
CA GLY A 348 7.72 -22.62 17.77
C GLY A 348 6.30 -22.80 18.32
N ASP A 349 6.23 -23.10 19.62
CA ASP A 349 4.96 -23.12 20.34
C ASP A 349 4.26 -21.78 20.22
N SER A 350 2.93 -21.83 20.26
CA SER A 350 2.15 -20.60 20.20
C SER A 350 2.34 -19.78 21.47
N VAL A 351 2.67 -18.49 21.31
CA VAL A 351 2.88 -17.53 22.39
C VAL A 351 1.92 -16.34 22.28
N VAL A 352 1.64 -15.71 23.41
CA VAL A 352 0.86 -14.47 23.44
C VAL A 352 1.73 -13.28 23.04
N MET A 353 1.10 -12.19 22.61
CA MET A 353 1.80 -11.03 22.03
C MET A 353 2.81 -10.40 22.99
N ILE A 354 2.52 -10.37 24.29
CA ILE A 354 3.44 -9.81 25.27
C ILE A 354 4.72 -10.63 25.47
N ASP A 355 4.63 -11.96 25.38
CA ASP A 355 5.80 -12.84 25.46
C ASP A 355 6.66 -12.71 24.19
N ALA A 356 6.02 -12.61 23.02
CA ALA A 356 6.71 -12.37 21.76
C ALA A 356 7.47 -11.03 21.74
N ILE A 357 6.92 -9.98 22.36
CA ILE A 357 7.61 -8.69 22.58
C ILE A 357 8.79 -8.87 23.53
N ASN A 358 8.61 -9.58 24.64
CA ASN A 358 9.69 -9.85 25.60
C ASN A 358 10.86 -10.61 24.95
N HIS A 359 10.56 -11.69 24.23
CA HIS A 359 11.55 -12.49 23.52
C HIS A 359 12.27 -11.69 22.42
N ALA A 360 11.54 -10.84 21.68
CA ALA A 360 12.16 -9.93 20.71
C ALA A 360 13.23 -9.05 21.37
N LEU A 361 12.87 -8.39 22.48
CA LEU A 361 13.78 -7.50 23.20
C LEU A 361 14.97 -8.26 23.80
N ASP A 362 14.74 -9.46 24.33
CA ASP A 362 15.78 -10.34 24.84
C ASP A 362 16.80 -10.71 23.75
N GLU A 363 16.32 -11.15 22.60
CA GLU A 363 17.15 -11.51 21.44
C GLU A 363 17.95 -10.31 20.92
N GLU A 364 17.33 -9.14 20.79
CA GLU A 364 18.03 -7.95 20.27
C GLU A 364 19.05 -7.37 21.28
N LEU A 365 18.81 -7.51 22.60
CA LEU A 365 19.79 -7.17 23.64
C LEU A 365 21.05 -8.02 23.56
N LEU A 366 20.93 -9.31 23.17
CA LEU A 366 22.06 -10.21 22.93
C LEU A 366 22.88 -9.80 21.69
N ILE A 367 22.21 -9.28 20.67
CA ILE A 367 22.85 -8.89 19.40
C ILE A 367 23.59 -7.55 19.53
N ASN A 368 22.97 -6.55 20.15
CA ASN A 368 23.53 -5.20 20.20
C ASN A 368 23.99 -4.83 21.62
N PRO A 369 25.30 -4.76 21.91
CA PRO A 369 25.81 -4.42 23.24
C PRO A 369 25.52 -2.97 23.66
N LYS A 370 25.24 -2.07 22.71
CA LYS A 370 24.87 -0.67 22.94
C LYS A 370 23.35 -0.45 22.92
N MET A 371 22.53 -1.51 22.99
CA MET A 371 21.09 -1.38 23.11
C MET A 371 20.66 -1.20 24.57
N LEU A 372 19.84 -0.20 24.85
CA LEU A 372 19.35 0.10 26.20
C LEU A 372 17.83 0.07 26.20
N ILE A 373 17.23 -0.50 27.25
CA ILE A 373 15.76 -0.53 27.42
C ILE A 373 15.38 0.16 28.72
N TYR A 374 14.60 1.22 28.68
CA TYR A 374 14.21 1.92 29.89
C TYR A 374 12.94 2.74 29.74
N GLY A 375 12.35 3.09 30.88
CA GLY A 375 11.09 3.80 31.00
C GLY A 375 10.55 3.63 32.40
N GLU A 376 9.31 4.03 32.62
CA GLU A 376 8.68 3.93 33.93
C GLU A 376 8.36 2.47 34.24
N ASP A 377 8.86 1.97 35.38
CA ASP A 377 8.71 0.57 35.82
C ASP A 377 9.30 -0.51 34.90
N VAL A 378 9.98 -0.14 33.82
CA VAL A 378 10.56 -1.04 32.81
C VAL A 378 11.68 -1.92 33.36
N GLY A 379 12.46 -1.40 34.31
CA GLY A 379 13.59 -2.09 34.93
C GLY A 379 13.21 -2.89 36.18
N GLY A 380 14.22 -3.51 36.79
CA GLY A 380 14.07 -4.26 38.04
C GLY A 380 13.24 -5.54 37.90
N LEU A 381 12.47 -5.87 38.94
CA LEU A 381 11.69 -7.13 39.01
C LEU A 381 10.35 -7.07 38.25
N LYS A 382 9.82 -5.86 37.99
CA LYS A 382 8.46 -5.65 37.47
C LYS A 382 8.40 -5.85 35.96
N GLY A 383 9.26 -5.17 35.20
CA GLY A 383 9.36 -5.32 33.75
C GLY A 383 8.28 -4.58 32.97
N GLY A 384 7.94 -3.35 33.37
CA GLY A 384 6.88 -2.53 32.81
C GLY A 384 5.52 -2.81 33.43
N VAL A 385 4.55 -1.91 33.23
CA VAL A 385 3.20 -2.01 33.82
C VAL A 385 2.48 -3.31 33.43
N PHE A 386 2.71 -3.77 32.20
CA PHE A 386 2.13 -5.02 31.69
C PHE A 386 3.08 -6.21 31.76
N SER A 387 4.30 -6.02 32.30
CA SER A 387 5.37 -7.03 32.36
C SER A 387 5.98 -7.41 31.00
N ALA A 388 5.99 -6.50 30.02
CA ALA A 388 6.59 -6.74 28.70
C ALA A 388 8.12 -6.93 28.73
N THR A 389 8.82 -6.35 29.71
CA THR A 389 10.29 -6.47 29.88
C THR A 389 10.67 -7.29 31.12
N ARG A 390 9.75 -8.12 31.63
CA ARG A 390 9.98 -8.95 32.82
C ARG A 390 11.23 -9.82 32.66
N GLN A 391 11.99 -9.96 33.74
CA GLN A 391 13.26 -10.71 33.82
C GLN A 391 14.43 -10.17 32.97
N LEU A 392 14.22 -9.25 32.04
CA LEU A 392 15.31 -8.74 31.19
C LEU A 392 16.39 -8.00 31.99
N ALA A 393 16.03 -7.24 33.03
CA ALA A 393 17.00 -6.59 33.91
C ALA A 393 17.82 -7.59 34.74
N GLN A 394 17.24 -8.73 35.11
CA GLN A 394 17.97 -9.79 35.83
C GLN A 394 18.93 -10.50 34.89
N LYS A 395 18.53 -10.72 33.63
CA LYS A 395 19.32 -11.43 32.61
C LYS A 395 20.45 -10.57 32.03
N HIS A 396 20.15 -9.33 31.65
CA HIS A 396 21.08 -8.42 30.97
C HIS A 396 21.71 -7.36 31.89
N GLY A 397 21.26 -7.31 33.14
CA GLY A 397 21.72 -6.39 34.17
C GLY A 397 21.02 -5.03 34.13
N SER A 398 20.91 -4.40 35.31
CA SER A 398 20.31 -3.06 35.50
C SER A 398 21.08 -1.92 34.82
N HIS A 399 22.22 -2.20 34.19
CA HIS A 399 22.94 -1.21 33.38
C HIS A 399 22.43 -1.16 31.93
N ARG A 400 21.72 -2.21 31.46
CA ARG A 400 21.11 -2.33 30.13
C ARG A 400 19.60 -2.11 30.17
N VAL A 401 18.94 -2.59 31.23
CA VAL A 401 17.47 -2.48 31.41
C VAL A 401 17.14 -1.84 32.76
N PHE A 402 16.60 -0.61 32.76
CA PHE A 402 16.46 0.20 33.99
C PHE A 402 15.23 1.11 34.00
N ASN A 403 14.95 1.71 35.16
CA ASN A 403 13.83 2.64 35.34
C ASN A 403 14.23 4.09 35.04
N SER A 404 13.36 4.82 34.36
CA SER A 404 13.45 6.28 34.22
C SER A 404 12.84 7.00 35.42
N GLN A 405 12.94 8.34 35.40
CA GLN A 405 12.06 9.20 36.19
C GLN A 405 10.64 9.16 35.63
N LEU A 406 9.66 9.58 36.45
CA LEU A 406 8.25 9.71 36.05
C LEU A 406 8.05 11.02 35.27
N ALA A 407 8.63 11.07 34.07
CA ALA A 407 8.67 12.24 33.21
C ALA A 407 8.93 11.82 31.75
N GLU A 408 7.94 11.97 30.89
CA GLU A 408 7.96 11.43 29.53
C GLU A 408 8.91 12.20 28.62
N SER A 409 9.01 13.53 28.81
CA SER A 409 9.99 14.35 28.10
C SER A 409 11.41 13.85 28.40
N ALA A 410 11.74 13.62 29.68
CA ALA A 410 13.03 13.04 30.08
C ALA A 410 13.33 11.69 29.43
N ILE A 411 12.34 10.81 29.30
CA ILE A 411 12.51 9.49 28.67
C ILE A 411 12.98 9.67 27.21
N VAL A 412 12.25 10.45 26.41
CA VAL A 412 12.57 10.62 24.98
C VAL A 412 13.78 11.53 24.76
N GLY A 413 13.90 12.62 25.52
CA GLY A 413 15.02 13.56 25.41
C GLY A 413 16.37 12.90 25.71
N THR A 414 16.46 12.09 26.77
CA THR A 414 17.68 11.32 27.07
C THR A 414 17.95 10.24 26.03
N ALA A 415 16.90 9.66 25.43
CA ALA A 415 17.05 8.67 24.37
C ALA A 415 17.69 9.32 23.13
N ILE A 416 17.29 10.54 22.78
CA ILE A 416 17.92 11.29 21.67
C ILE A 416 19.42 11.45 21.93
N GLY A 417 19.81 11.91 23.12
CA GLY A 417 21.22 12.08 23.49
C GLY A 417 22.05 10.80 23.41
N LEU A 418 21.54 9.71 23.98
CA LEU A 418 22.18 8.39 23.92
C LEU A 418 22.34 7.92 22.47
N SER A 419 21.29 8.11 21.66
CA SER A 419 21.24 7.72 20.26
C SER A 419 22.27 8.46 19.40
N LEU A 420 22.39 9.78 19.60
CA LEU A 420 23.41 10.61 18.96
C LEU A 420 24.84 10.16 19.31
N ALA A 421 25.04 9.65 20.53
CA ALA A 421 26.31 9.07 20.99
C ALA A 421 26.55 7.63 20.52
N GLY A 422 25.67 7.07 19.68
CA GLY A 422 25.82 5.75 19.05
C GLY A 422 25.22 4.58 19.85
N TYR A 423 24.36 4.85 20.84
CA TYR A 423 23.55 3.82 21.47
C TYR A 423 22.26 3.56 20.67
N LYS A 424 21.57 2.44 20.97
CA LYS A 424 20.25 2.11 20.43
C LYS A 424 19.21 2.07 21.57
N PRO A 425 18.59 3.19 21.92
CA PRO A 425 17.59 3.23 22.99
C PRO A 425 16.24 2.68 22.52
N ILE A 426 15.67 1.78 23.31
CA ILE A 426 14.31 1.26 23.21
C ILE A 426 13.56 1.71 24.46
N VAL A 427 12.84 2.83 24.35
CA VAL A 427 12.17 3.43 25.51
C VAL A 427 10.70 3.06 25.56
N GLU A 428 10.13 2.95 26.76
CA GLU A 428 8.70 2.70 26.95
C GLU A 428 8.05 3.91 27.63
N ILE A 429 6.99 4.44 27.02
CA ILE A 429 6.03 5.33 27.68
C ILE A 429 4.93 4.47 28.25
N GLN A 430 4.57 4.67 29.52
CA GLN A 430 3.70 3.77 30.26
C GLN A 430 2.33 3.53 29.59
N PHE A 431 1.72 4.60 29.10
CA PHE A 431 0.47 4.58 28.35
C PHE A 431 0.47 5.67 27.28
N SER A 432 -0.19 5.43 26.14
CA SER A 432 -0.34 6.41 25.06
C SER A 432 -0.85 7.76 25.51
N ASP A 433 -1.70 7.78 26.52
CA ASP A 433 -2.37 8.96 27.05
C ASP A 433 -1.37 9.93 27.73
N TYR A 434 -0.20 9.45 28.15
CA TYR A 434 0.85 10.23 28.81
C TYR A 434 1.99 10.64 27.89
N ILE A 435 1.95 10.33 26.60
CA ILE A 435 3.05 10.64 25.68
C ILE A 435 3.23 12.14 25.39
N PHE A 436 2.20 12.94 25.64
CA PHE A 436 2.13 14.33 25.16
C PHE A 436 3.18 15.30 25.74
N PRO A 437 3.66 15.18 27.00
CA PRO A 437 4.81 15.94 27.47
C PRO A 437 6.06 15.71 26.60
N ALA A 438 6.23 14.51 26.05
CA ALA A 438 7.33 14.19 25.13
C ALA A 438 7.08 14.61 23.67
N PHE A 439 5.90 15.15 23.33
CA PHE A 439 5.52 15.44 21.95
C PHE A 439 6.49 16.39 21.25
N MET A 440 7.02 17.38 21.97
CA MET A 440 8.02 18.31 21.45
C MET A 440 9.35 17.60 21.14
N GLN A 441 9.84 16.74 22.04
CA GLN A 441 11.03 15.92 21.82
C GLN A 441 10.83 14.96 20.63
N ILE A 442 9.63 14.40 20.46
CA ILE A 442 9.34 13.49 19.34
C ILE A 442 9.28 14.24 18.01
N ARG A 443 8.44 15.29 17.92
CA ARG A 443 8.16 15.99 16.66
C ARG A 443 9.32 16.86 16.19
N ASN A 444 9.82 17.76 17.04
CA ASN A 444 10.74 18.82 16.60
C ASN A 444 12.20 18.39 16.70
N GLU A 445 12.50 17.41 17.54
CA GLU A 445 13.86 16.96 17.81
C GLU A 445 14.13 15.60 17.16
N LEU A 446 13.49 14.53 17.63
CA LEU A 446 13.75 13.16 17.20
C LEU A 446 13.48 12.93 15.70
N ALA A 447 12.26 13.22 15.25
CA ALA A 447 11.84 12.96 13.86
C ALA A 447 12.59 13.84 12.84
N MET A 448 12.96 15.07 13.23
CA MET A 448 13.58 16.05 12.34
C MET A 448 15.11 15.98 12.31
N MET A 449 15.76 15.28 13.26
CA MET A 449 17.21 15.29 13.45
C MET A 449 17.99 14.98 12.15
N ARG A 450 17.58 13.94 11.42
CA ARG A 450 18.24 13.53 10.18
C ARG A 450 18.08 14.58 9.08
N TYR A 451 16.86 15.02 8.84
CA TYR A 451 16.56 16.03 7.82
C TYR A 451 17.30 17.34 8.09
N ARG A 452 17.17 17.87 9.32
CA ARG A 452 17.69 19.18 9.71
C ARG A 452 19.21 19.24 9.79
N SER A 453 19.87 18.09 9.91
CA SER A 453 21.33 18.00 9.91
C SER A 453 21.94 17.70 8.53
N GLY A 454 21.13 17.68 7.46
CA GLY A 454 21.66 17.31 6.15
C GLY A 454 22.03 15.82 6.03
N GLY A 455 21.48 14.96 6.89
CA GLY A 455 21.85 13.54 7.00
C GLY A 455 23.10 13.25 7.84
N GLU A 456 23.75 14.28 8.43
CA GLU A 456 24.97 14.10 9.24
C GLU A 456 24.69 13.36 10.56
N TRP A 457 23.54 13.60 11.17
CA TRP A 457 23.11 12.94 12.41
C TRP A 457 21.95 11.98 12.15
N SER A 458 21.98 10.83 12.82
CA SER A 458 20.85 9.88 12.88
C SER A 458 20.41 9.69 14.32
N CYS A 459 19.12 9.38 14.52
CA CYS A 459 18.56 9.17 15.86
C CYS A 459 17.65 7.93 15.89
N PRO A 460 18.22 6.72 15.81
CA PRO A 460 17.47 5.46 15.73
C PRO A 460 16.79 5.01 17.05
N VAL A 461 15.98 5.86 17.68
CA VAL A 461 15.24 5.53 18.91
C VAL A 461 13.98 4.72 18.59
N VAL A 462 13.68 3.69 19.38
CA VAL A 462 12.36 3.01 19.34
C VAL A 462 11.56 3.41 20.57
N ILE A 463 10.39 4.00 20.38
CA ILE A 463 9.46 4.38 21.45
C ILE A 463 8.32 3.36 21.46
N ARG A 464 8.30 2.49 22.46
CA ARG A 464 7.23 1.53 22.72
C ARG A 464 6.12 2.19 23.53
N VAL A 465 4.87 2.04 23.10
CA VAL A 465 3.74 2.71 23.74
C VAL A 465 2.51 1.79 23.79
N PRO A 466 2.10 1.36 25.00
CA PRO A 466 0.85 0.65 25.19
C PRO A 466 -0.36 1.58 24.89
N THR A 467 -1.17 1.24 23.89
CA THR A 467 -2.29 2.06 23.40
C THR A 467 -3.61 1.26 23.27
N GLY A 468 -4.71 1.95 22.93
CA GLY A 468 -6.01 1.37 22.62
C GLY A 468 -6.87 1.01 23.85
N GLY A 469 -8.17 0.85 23.60
CA GLY A 469 -9.21 0.61 24.61
C GLY A 469 -9.42 -0.88 24.97
N TYR A 470 -10.66 -1.23 25.34
CA TYR A 470 -11.13 -2.58 25.70
C TYR A 470 -10.63 -3.18 27.03
N ILE A 471 -9.89 -2.41 27.84
CA ILE A 471 -9.53 -2.79 29.22
C ILE A 471 -10.23 -1.93 30.29
N ALA A 472 -11.31 -1.22 29.90
CA ALA A 472 -12.11 -0.34 30.76
C ALA A 472 -11.32 0.77 31.49
N GLY A 473 -10.24 1.26 30.88
CA GLY A 473 -9.32 2.23 31.49
C GLY A 473 -9.72 3.71 31.39
N GLY A 474 -10.88 4.01 30.79
CA GLY A 474 -11.39 5.38 30.65
C GLY A 474 -10.53 6.29 29.77
N HIS A 475 -10.65 7.60 29.96
CA HIS A 475 -10.03 8.64 29.12
C HIS A 475 -8.50 8.70 29.18
N TYR A 476 -7.88 8.15 30.22
CA TYR A 476 -6.43 8.24 30.47
C TYR A 476 -5.70 6.90 30.28
N HIS A 477 -6.40 5.88 29.79
CA HIS A 477 -5.78 4.59 29.46
C HIS A 477 -6.42 3.92 28.23
N SER A 478 -7.01 4.69 27.32
CA SER A 478 -7.73 4.12 26.15
C SER A 478 -7.60 4.93 24.87
N GLN A 479 -6.86 6.05 24.87
CA GLN A 479 -6.76 6.90 23.68
C GLN A 479 -6.03 6.22 22.52
N SER A 480 -6.52 6.51 21.32
CA SER A 480 -5.85 6.22 20.05
C SER A 480 -5.10 7.48 19.61
N ILE A 481 -3.77 7.41 19.61
CA ILE A 481 -2.89 8.57 19.36
C ILE A 481 -2.23 8.52 17.98
N GLU A 482 -2.42 7.43 17.23
CA GLU A 482 -1.65 7.13 16.02
C GLU A 482 -1.80 8.20 14.94
N SER A 483 -2.95 8.87 14.86
CA SER A 483 -3.21 9.92 13.88
C SER A 483 -2.28 11.11 14.08
N PHE A 484 -2.07 11.56 15.33
CA PHE A 484 -1.18 12.69 15.63
C PHE A 484 0.26 12.44 15.16
N PHE A 485 0.76 11.22 15.34
CA PHE A 485 2.14 10.87 15.04
C PHE A 485 2.36 10.41 13.60
N SER A 486 1.34 9.85 12.94
CA SER A 486 1.47 9.39 11.55
C SER A 486 1.63 10.54 10.53
N HIS A 487 1.35 11.77 10.93
CA HIS A 487 1.56 12.97 10.10
C HIS A 487 2.93 13.63 10.30
N MET A 488 3.86 12.99 11.02
CA MET A 488 5.21 13.52 11.27
C MET A 488 6.23 12.94 10.28
N PRO A 489 6.80 13.74 9.36
CA PRO A 489 7.89 13.29 8.51
C PRO A 489 9.10 12.85 9.35
N GLY A 490 9.75 11.77 8.95
CA GLY A 490 10.93 11.23 9.64
C GLY A 490 10.63 10.26 10.78
N LEU A 491 9.36 10.06 11.15
CA LEU A 491 8.95 9.07 12.15
C LEU A 491 8.27 7.86 11.48
N LEU A 492 8.72 6.65 11.81
CA LEU A 492 8.06 5.40 11.39
C LEU A 492 7.06 4.95 12.45
N VAL A 493 5.95 4.35 12.03
CA VAL A 493 4.86 3.95 12.96
C VAL A 493 4.43 2.51 12.69
N ALA A 494 4.61 1.64 13.66
CA ALA A 494 4.17 0.24 13.64
C ALA A 494 2.98 0.03 14.58
N PHE A 495 2.03 -0.82 14.17
CA PHE A 495 0.85 -1.16 14.96
C PHE A 495 0.43 -2.63 14.72
N PRO A 496 1.20 -3.61 15.25
CA PRO A 496 0.96 -5.03 15.04
C PRO A 496 -0.38 -5.53 15.62
N SER A 497 -0.94 -6.57 14.98
CA SER A 497 -2.20 -7.22 15.38
C SER A 497 -2.04 -8.62 16.00
N THR A 498 -0.86 -9.24 15.84
CA THR A 498 -0.58 -10.62 16.30
C THR A 498 0.82 -10.73 16.92
N ALA A 499 1.06 -11.79 17.70
CA ALA A 499 2.33 -12.02 18.38
C ALA A 499 3.53 -12.11 17.43
N SER A 500 3.41 -12.83 16.31
CA SER A 500 4.45 -12.94 15.28
C SER A 500 4.75 -11.59 14.63
N ASP A 501 3.70 -10.80 14.37
CA ASP A 501 3.86 -9.47 13.78
C ASP A 501 4.57 -8.53 14.75
N ALA A 502 4.23 -8.58 16.03
CA ALA A 502 4.89 -7.81 17.07
C ALA A 502 6.38 -8.15 17.18
N LYS A 503 6.73 -9.45 17.23
CA LYS A 503 8.13 -9.89 17.28
C LYS A 503 8.91 -9.43 16.05
N GLY A 504 8.41 -9.74 14.85
CA GLY A 504 9.10 -9.43 13.60
C GLY A 504 9.30 -7.93 13.38
N LEU A 505 8.26 -7.11 13.63
CA LEU A 505 8.37 -5.66 13.45
C LEU A 505 9.20 -4.98 14.54
N LEU A 506 9.14 -5.45 15.79
CA LEU A 506 9.94 -4.86 16.87
C LEU A 506 11.43 -5.14 16.66
N LYS A 507 11.79 -6.35 16.24
CA LYS A 507 13.17 -6.69 15.87
C LYS A 507 13.65 -5.85 14.69
N THR A 508 12.81 -5.66 13.67
CA THR A 508 13.13 -4.73 12.57
C THR A 508 13.35 -3.31 13.10
N ALA A 509 12.46 -2.79 13.94
CA ALA A 509 12.60 -1.45 14.54
C ALA A 509 13.91 -1.30 15.33
N CYS A 510 14.32 -2.35 16.04
CA CYS A 510 15.58 -2.41 16.78
C CYS A 510 16.83 -2.36 15.87
N ARG A 511 16.70 -2.70 14.59
CA ARG A 511 17.79 -2.74 13.61
C ARG A 511 17.78 -1.56 12.62
N LEU A 512 16.67 -0.82 12.51
CA LEU A 512 16.57 0.35 11.64
C LEU A 512 17.40 1.54 12.16
N GLU A 513 17.77 2.43 11.24
CA GLU A 513 18.52 3.66 11.51
C GLU A 513 17.63 4.92 11.68
N ASP A 514 16.31 4.73 11.64
CA ASP A 514 15.31 5.79 11.77
C ASP A 514 14.50 5.62 13.07
N PRO A 515 13.92 6.72 13.60
CA PRO A 515 13.10 6.62 14.80
C PRO A 515 11.78 5.90 14.51
N VAL A 516 11.37 5.05 15.45
CA VAL A 516 10.16 4.24 15.35
C VAL A 516 9.27 4.47 16.56
N LEU A 517 8.01 4.79 16.31
CA LEU A 517 6.92 4.68 17.28
C LEU A 517 6.26 3.30 17.12
N PHE A 518 6.40 2.47 18.15
CA PHE A 518 5.90 1.11 18.19
C PHE A 518 4.67 1.03 19.09
N LEU A 519 3.49 1.01 18.49
CA LEU A 519 2.20 1.03 19.18
C LEU A 519 1.75 -0.38 19.53
N GLU A 520 1.57 -0.65 20.83
CA GLU A 520 1.21 -1.96 21.35
C GLU A 520 -0.24 -1.92 21.85
N HIS A 521 -1.17 -2.57 21.16
CA HIS A 521 -2.56 -2.57 21.63
C HIS A 521 -2.68 -3.36 22.94
N LYS A 522 -2.94 -2.69 24.06
CA LYS A 522 -2.96 -3.29 25.41
C LYS A 522 -3.90 -4.49 25.51
N PHE A 523 -5.10 -4.38 24.93
CA PHE A 523 -6.07 -5.47 24.93
C PHE A 523 -5.54 -6.74 24.29
N LEU A 524 -4.67 -6.67 23.27
CA LEU A 524 -4.19 -7.82 22.51
C LEU A 524 -3.13 -8.64 23.25
N TYR A 525 -2.45 -8.08 24.25
CA TYR A 525 -1.28 -8.70 24.90
C TYR A 525 -1.44 -10.17 25.28
N ARG A 526 -2.63 -10.55 25.76
CA ARG A 526 -2.93 -11.89 26.29
C ARG A 526 -4.14 -12.55 25.63
N GLN A 527 -4.60 -12.03 24.49
CA GLN A 527 -5.80 -12.56 23.83
C GLN A 527 -5.47 -13.79 23.00
N GLY A 528 -6.32 -14.82 23.09
CA GLY A 528 -6.14 -16.06 22.34
C GLY A 528 -6.14 -15.86 20.82
N PHE A 529 -6.92 -14.91 20.30
CA PHE A 529 -6.98 -14.61 18.87
C PHE A 529 -5.78 -13.80 18.35
N ALA A 530 -5.00 -13.16 19.23
CA ALA A 530 -3.76 -12.46 18.87
C ALA A 530 -2.52 -13.38 18.98
N LYS A 531 -2.72 -14.58 19.53
CA LYS A 531 -1.70 -15.61 19.71
C LYS A 531 -1.26 -16.15 18.35
N SER A 532 0.03 -16.38 18.16
CA SER A 532 0.57 -17.03 16.95
C SER A 532 1.70 -17.99 17.34
N PRO A 533 2.10 -18.93 16.47
CA PRO A 533 3.32 -19.71 16.70
C PRO A 533 4.52 -18.76 16.76
N GLU A 534 5.46 -19.05 17.66
CA GLU A 534 6.62 -18.20 17.88
C GLU A 534 7.56 -18.26 16.67
N PRO A 535 7.88 -17.10 16.07
CA PRO A 535 8.86 -17.05 14.99
C PRO A 535 10.30 -17.30 15.48
N SER A 536 11.14 -17.80 14.57
CA SER A 536 12.58 -17.98 14.83
C SER A 536 13.28 -16.68 15.27
N THR A 537 14.47 -16.81 15.85
CA THR A 537 15.29 -15.68 16.34
C THR A 537 15.72 -14.72 15.22
N ASN A 538 15.68 -15.13 13.96
CA ASN A 538 16.06 -14.30 12.81
C ASN A 538 14.84 -13.72 12.07
N TYR A 539 13.63 -13.98 12.55
CA TYR A 539 12.42 -13.51 11.90
C TYR A 539 12.29 -11.98 11.98
N LEU A 540 12.27 -11.34 10.82
CA LEU A 540 12.07 -9.90 10.65
C LEU A 540 10.90 -9.64 9.70
N LEU A 541 10.15 -8.58 9.97
CA LEU A 541 9.10 -8.10 9.07
C LEU A 541 9.42 -6.71 8.52
N PRO A 542 9.23 -6.47 7.21
CA PRO A 542 9.49 -5.17 6.62
C PRO A 542 8.39 -4.15 6.99
N PHE A 543 8.79 -2.91 7.19
CA PHE A 543 7.85 -1.79 7.36
C PHE A 543 7.20 -1.44 6.02
N GLY A 544 5.89 -1.20 6.04
CA GLY A 544 5.11 -0.83 4.85
C GLY A 544 4.57 -2.01 4.07
N LYS A 545 4.59 -3.21 4.66
CA LYS A 545 4.01 -4.42 4.10
C LYS A 545 2.88 -4.92 4.98
N GLY A 546 1.66 -4.79 4.46
CA GLY A 546 0.45 -5.29 5.08
C GLY A 546 0.24 -6.78 4.75
N ARG A 547 -0.87 -7.34 5.23
CA ARG A 547 -1.33 -8.67 4.80
C ARG A 547 -2.84 -8.69 4.64
N VAL A 548 -3.31 -9.55 3.73
CA VAL A 548 -4.72 -9.95 3.72
C VAL A 548 -4.90 -11.03 4.78
N VAL A 549 -5.69 -10.76 5.82
CA VAL A 549 -6.00 -11.75 6.86
C VAL A 549 -7.21 -12.61 6.50
N LYS A 550 -8.11 -12.07 5.67
CA LYS A 550 -9.25 -12.78 5.12
C LYS A 550 -9.49 -12.30 3.69
N PHE A 551 -9.57 -13.20 2.73
CA PHE A 551 -9.92 -12.87 1.36
C PHE A 551 -11.45 -12.68 1.21
N GLY A 552 -11.83 -11.75 0.36
CA GLY A 552 -13.20 -11.55 -0.11
C GLY A 552 -13.25 -10.81 -1.44
N THR A 553 -14.42 -10.57 -2.01
CA THR A 553 -14.57 -9.98 -3.37
C THR A 553 -15.48 -8.76 -3.42
N ASP A 554 -16.32 -8.55 -2.41
CA ASP A 554 -17.42 -7.61 -2.52
C ASP A 554 -17.17 -6.35 -1.67
N ILE A 555 -16.48 -6.49 -0.53
CA ILE A 555 -16.15 -5.37 0.38
C ILE A 555 -14.72 -5.52 0.90
N SER A 556 -13.95 -4.43 0.90
CA SER A 556 -12.61 -4.35 1.50
C SER A 556 -12.65 -3.60 2.83
N ILE A 557 -12.17 -4.21 3.90
CA ILE A 557 -11.95 -3.57 5.20
C ILE A 557 -10.44 -3.43 5.43
N ILE A 558 -9.94 -2.20 5.39
CA ILE A 558 -8.54 -1.87 5.68
C ILE A 558 -8.43 -1.42 7.13
N THR A 559 -7.66 -2.14 7.94
CA THR A 559 -7.58 -1.89 9.38
C THR A 559 -6.25 -2.35 9.99
N TYR A 560 -6.11 -2.21 11.31
CA TYR A 560 -4.88 -2.51 12.05
C TYR A 560 -5.18 -2.75 13.55
N GLY A 561 -4.19 -3.27 14.30
CA GLY A 561 -4.31 -3.52 15.73
C GLY A 561 -5.52 -4.41 16.08
N VAL A 562 -6.27 -4.04 17.14
CA VAL A 562 -7.44 -4.82 17.60
C VAL A 562 -8.58 -4.85 16.59
N MET A 563 -8.67 -3.83 15.74
CA MET A 563 -9.77 -3.72 14.79
C MET A 563 -9.72 -4.81 13.73
N VAL A 564 -8.56 -5.42 13.47
CA VAL A 564 -8.43 -6.62 12.64
C VAL A 564 -9.37 -7.73 13.13
N GLN A 565 -9.34 -8.04 14.42
CA GLN A 565 -10.21 -9.06 15.00
C GLN A 565 -11.69 -8.66 14.94
N ARG A 566 -12.00 -7.38 15.23
CA ARG A 566 -13.38 -6.86 15.14
C ARG A 566 -13.93 -6.96 13.72
N SER A 567 -13.10 -6.67 12.72
CA SER A 567 -13.46 -6.78 11.31
C SER A 567 -13.66 -8.23 10.88
N LEU A 568 -12.89 -9.18 11.41
CA LEU A 568 -13.11 -10.62 11.17
C LEU A 568 -14.44 -11.09 11.77
N GLU A 569 -14.78 -10.68 12.99
CA GLU A 569 -16.06 -10.98 13.66
C GLU A 569 -17.25 -10.39 12.87
N ALA A 570 -17.14 -9.13 12.45
CA ALA A 570 -18.13 -8.46 11.63
C ALA A 570 -18.28 -9.13 10.26
N ALA A 571 -17.17 -9.50 9.62
CA ALA A 571 -17.17 -10.21 8.35
C ALA A 571 -17.98 -11.51 8.47
N VAL A 572 -17.65 -12.40 9.41
CA VAL A 572 -18.38 -13.67 9.61
C VAL A 572 -19.88 -13.44 9.78
N THR A 573 -20.28 -12.39 10.48
CA THR A 573 -21.70 -12.05 10.68
C THR A 573 -22.35 -11.65 9.35
N LEU A 574 -21.76 -10.70 8.62
CA LEU A 574 -22.30 -10.19 7.36
C LEU A 574 -22.32 -11.24 6.24
N GLU A 575 -21.30 -12.10 6.15
CA GLU A 575 -21.27 -13.19 5.17
C GLU A 575 -22.40 -14.19 5.41
N ARG A 576 -22.73 -14.46 6.69
CA ARG A 576 -23.84 -15.33 7.08
C ARG A 576 -25.20 -14.70 6.82
N THR A 577 -25.37 -13.40 7.09
CA THR A 577 -26.68 -12.74 7.01
C THR A 577 -27.01 -12.19 5.63
N HIS A 578 -26.01 -11.75 4.86
CA HIS A 578 -26.21 -11.04 3.59
C HIS A 578 -25.59 -11.72 2.36
N ARG A 579 -24.94 -12.89 2.52
CA ARG A 579 -24.26 -13.62 1.42
C ARG A 579 -23.26 -12.77 0.62
N VAL A 580 -22.62 -11.82 1.29
CA VAL A 580 -21.50 -11.02 0.76
C VAL A 580 -20.17 -11.69 1.08
N SER A 581 -19.11 -11.34 0.36
CA SER A 581 -17.74 -11.84 0.51
C SER A 581 -16.82 -10.70 0.93
N ILE A 582 -16.30 -10.75 2.15
CA ILE A 582 -15.60 -9.63 2.78
C ILE A 582 -14.11 -9.90 2.88
N GLU A 583 -13.31 -8.99 2.33
CA GLU A 583 -11.87 -8.94 2.49
C GLU A 583 -11.48 -8.10 3.70
N VAL A 584 -10.52 -8.58 4.49
CA VAL A 584 -9.95 -7.85 5.62
C VAL A 584 -8.44 -7.77 5.43
N VAL A 585 -7.93 -6.54 5.37
CA VAL A 585 -6.52 -6.19 5.24
C VAL A 585 -6.01 -5.63 6.55
N ASP A 586 -4.93 -6.21 7.05
CA ASP A 586 -4.18 -5.76 8.22
C ASP A 586 -2.93 -4.99 7.75
N LEU A 587 -2.87 -3.69 8.06
CA LEU A 587 -1.79 -2.82 7.62
C LEU A 587 -0.45 -3.13 8.28
N ARG A 588 -0.46 -3.61 9.54
CA ARG A 588 0.72 -3.85 10.41
C ARG A 588 1.58 -2.62 10.72
N THR A 589 1.76 -1.70 9.78
CA THR A 589 2.44 -0.41 9.93
C THR A 589 1.61 0.71 9.30
N LEU A 590 1.64 1.89 9.92
CA LEU A 590 0.91 3.08 9.47
C LEU A 590 1.81 4.02 8.68
N ILE A 591 3.08 4.12 9.08
CA ILE A 591 4.09 4.90 8.35
C ILE A 591 5.35 4.06 8.19
N PRO A 592 5.71 3.69 6.96
CA PRO A 592 4.85 3.63 5.77
C PRO A 592 3.64 2.69 5.95
N TYR A 593 2.56 2.91 5.19
CA TYR A 593 1.50 1.92 4.97
C TYR A 593 1.63 1.30 3.57
N ASP A 594 1.05 0.11 3.38
CA ASP A 594 1.13 -0.65 2.14
C ASP A 594 0.16 -0.12 1.08
N LYS A 595 0.59 0.91 0.35
CA LYS A 595 -0.20 1.54 -0.72
C LYS A 595 -0.62 0.56 -1.81
N GLU A 596 0.27 -0.34 -2.21
CA GLU A 596 0.05 -1.29 -3.29
C GLU A 596 -1.03 -2.31 -2.90
N LEU A 597 -0.96 -2.85 -1.68
CA LEU A 597 -1.96 -3.79 -1.18
C LEU A 597 -3.34 -3.13 -1.03
N ILE A 598 -3.40 -1.91 -0.48
CA ILE A 598 -4.67 -1.18 -0.36
C ILE A 598 -5.30 -0.97 -1.73
N LEU A 599 -4.52 -0.45 -2.70
CA LEU A 599 -5.01 -0.21 -4.06
C LEU A 599 -5.50 -1.50 -4.71
N THR A 600 -4.76 -2.60 -4.55
CA THR A 600 -5.14 -3.91 -5.07
C THR A 600 -6.47 -4.39 -4.47
N SER A 601 -6.62 -4.28 -3.15
CA SER A 601 -7.82 -4.69 -2.42
C SER A 601 -9.05 -3.88 -2.83
N VAL A 602 -8.97 -2.53 -2.80
CA VAL A 602 -10.12 -1.67 -3.14
C VAL A 602 -10.52 -1.74 -4.61
N THR A 603 -9.55 -1.99 -5.52
CA THR A 603 -9.84 -2.19 -6.95
C THR A 603 -10.67 -3.44 -7.17
N LYS A 604 -10.43 -4.49 -6.38
CA LYS A 604 -11.17 -5.76 -6.47
C LYS A 604 -12.63 -5.62 -6.06
N THR A 605 -12.93 -4.79 -5.06
CA THR A 605 -14.25 -4.72 -4.42
C THR A 605 -15.16 -3.61 -4.98
N GLY A 606 -15.09 -3.37 -6.30
CA GLY A 606 -16.13 -2.62 -7.02
C GLY A 606 -16.13 -1.08 -6.87
N VAL A 607 -15.12 -0.45 -6.27
CA VAL A 607 -15.06 1.04 -6.20
C VAL A 607 -15.06 1.67 -7.61
N PHE A 608 -14.52 0.96 -8.59
CA PHE A 608 -14.54 1.37 -10.01
C PHE A 608 -15.82 0.97 -10.76
N GLU A 609 -16.63 0.04 -10.24
CA GLU A 609 -17.90 -0.37 -10.87
C GLU A 609 -18.89 0.80 -10.86
N ASN A 610 -18.98 1.56 -9.76
CA ASN A 610 -19.80 2.75 -9.71
C ASN A 610 -19.35 3.85 -10.70
N LEU A 611 -18.04 3.98 -10.92
CA LEU A 611 -17.51 4.90 -11.92
C LEU A 611 -17.83 4.41 -13.34
N GLU A 612 -17.71 3.11 -13.59
CA GLU A 612 -18.07 2.45 -14.84
C GLU A 612 -19.56 2.64 -15.17
N LEU A 613 -20.47 2.39 -14.22
CA LEU A 613 -21.92 2.57 -14.39
C LEU A 613 -22.27 4.03 -14.73
N ARG A 614 -21.65 5.01 -14.06
CA ARG A 614 -21.83 6.44 -14.38
C ARG A 614 -21.29 6.81 -15.77
N MET A 615 -20.20 6.18 -16.20
CA MET A 615 -19.66 6.37 -17.56
C MET A 615 -20.60 5.79 -18.62
N LEU A 616 -21.23 4.63 -18.34
CA LEU A 616 -22.26 4.04 -19.19
C LEU A 616 -23.47 4.99 -19.32
N ASP A 617 -23.97 5.52 -18.21
CA ASP A 617 -25.09 6.48 -18.22
C ASP A 617 -24.76 7.75 -19.00
N SER A 618 -23.55 8.30 -18.81
CA SER A 618 -23.09 9.46 -19.57
C SER A 618 -23.05 9.18 -21.08
N LYS A 619 -22.73 7.95 -21.48
CA LYS A 619 -22.74 7.52 -22.89
C LYS A 619 -24.16 7.40 -23.44
N PHE A 620 -25.12 6.87 -22.67
CA PHE A 620 -26.53 6.85 -23.07
C PHE A 620 -27.07 8.28 -23.26
N ASN A 621 -26.80 9.19 -22.33
CA ASN A 621 -27.28 10.57 -22.37
C ASN A 621 -26.64 11.45 -23.45
N ARG A 622 -25.47 11.08 -23.99
CA ARG A 622 -24.77 11.83 -25.05
C ARG A 622 -25.14 11.37 -26.46
N ARG A 623 -25.92 10.29 -26.62
CA ARG A 623 -26.33 9.79 -27.94
C ARG A 623 -27.54 10.58 -28.46
N PRO A 624 -27.54 10.99 -29.74
CA PRO A 624 -28.74 11.57 -30.35
C PRO A 624 -29.82 10.49 -30.47
N MET A 625 -31.02 10.81 -30.00
CA MET A 625 -32.20 9.95 -30.06
C MET A 625 -32.65 9.87 -31.53
N ASP A 626 -32.35 8.77 -32.22
CA ASP A 626 -32.80 8.55 -33.59
C ASP A 626 -34.14 7.79 -33.58
N SER A 627 -35.20 8.54 -33.28
CA SER A 627 -36.58 8.03 -33.34
C SER A 627 -37.00 7.58 -34.74
N THR A 628 -36.24 7.91 -35.79
CA THR A 628 -36.55 7.52 -37.17
C THR A 628 -36.23 6.05 -37.48
N LEU A 629 -35.32 5.42 -36.71
CA LEU A 629 -34.96 4.01 -36.86
C LEU A 629 -36.09 3.04 -36.45
N ILE A 630 -36.95 3.42 -35.51
CA ILE A 630 -37.96 2.54 -34.90
C ILE A 630 -39.29 2.56 -35.63
N PHE A 631 -39.60 3.62 -36.39
CA PHE A 631 -40.77 3.61 -37.29
C PHE A 631 -40.71 2.48 -38.33
N ARG A 632 -39.53 1.89 -38.56
CA ARG A 632 -39.31 0.72 -39.43
C ARG A 632 -39.10 -0.59 -38.67
N SER A 633 -39.22 -0.58 -37.34
CA SER A 633 -38.99 -1.72 -36.44
C SER A 633 -39.69 -2.98 -36.93
N ASP A 634 -39.01 -4.11 -36.82
CA ASP A 634 -39.59 -5.43 -37.09
C ASP A 634 -40.41 -5.95 -35.92
N VAL A 635 -40.28 -5.29 -34.76
CA VAL A 635 -41.06 -5.52 -33.54
C VAL A 635 -42.18 -4.49 -33.43
N ILE A 636 -43.40 -4.97 -33.18
CA ILE A 636 -44.59 -4.18 -32.86
C ILE A 636 -45.15 -4.68 -31.53
N ILE A 637 -45.53 -3.76 -30.67
CA ILE A 637 -46.13 -4.09 -29.37
C ILE A 637 -47.65 -4.08 -29.50
N ILE A 638 -48.29 -5.15 -29.06
CA ILE A 638 -49.74 -5.22 -28.87
C ILE A 638 -50.01 -4.91 -27.40
N GLY A 639 -50.23 -3.62 -27.12
CA GLY A 639 -50.35 -3.13 -25.75
C GLY A 639 -51.73 -3.45 -25.18
N ILE A 640 -51.76 -4.16 -24.05
CA ILE A 640 -52.94 -4.13 -23.17
C ILE A 640 -52.82 -2.80 -22.42
N THR A 641 -53.52 -1.79 -22.91
CA THR A 641 -53.48 -0.43 -22.38
C THR A 641 -54.65 -0.18 -21.44
N ASP A 642 -54.62 0.90 -20.65
CA ASP A 642 -55.77 1.36 -19.85
C ASP A 642 -57.04 1.47 -20.71
N TYR A 643 -56.89 1.98 -21.94
CA TYR A 643 -57.99 2.08 -22.90
C TYR A 643 -58.57 0.72 -23.28
N ALA A 644 -57.71 -0.26 -23.58
CA ALA A 644 -58.17 -1.61 -23.91
C ALA A 644 -58.89 -2.28 -22.72
N LEU A 645 -58.48 -2.00 -21.48
CA LEU A 645 -59.15 -2.52 -20.29
C LEU A 645 -60.57 -1.98 -20.13
N ASP A 646 -60.80 -0.72 -20.50
CA ASP A 646 -62.11 -0.06 -20.38
C ASP A 646 -63.13 -0.49 -21.45
N GLU A 647 -62.66 -1.00 -22.60
CA GLU A 647 -63.49 -1.47 -23.72
C GLU A 647 -64.15 -2.85 -23.47
N PHE A 648 -63.67 -3.62 -22.50
CA PHE A 648 -64.25 -4.93 -22.17
C PHE A 648 -64.89 -4.92 -20.78
N SER A 649 -66.01 -5.65 -20.63
CA SER A 649 -66.77 -5.71 -19.36
C SER A 649 -66.12 -6.61 -18.30
N GLU A 650 -65.13 -7.41 -18.69
CA GLU A 650 -64.46 -8.38 -17.82
C GLU A 650 -63.14 -7.84 -17.29
N ARG A 651 -62.90 -8.02 -15.97
CA ARG A 651 -61.69 -7.51 -15.31
C ARG A 651 -60.44 -8.27 -15.76
N PHE A 652 -59.31 -7.57 -15.82
CA PHE A 652 -57.99 -8.17 -16.01
C PHE A 652 -57.57 -9.01 -14.77
N PRO A 653 -56.90 -10.17 -14.93
CA PRO A 653 -56.52 -10.83 -16.18
C PRO A 653 -57.74 -11.33 -16.96
N TRP A 654 -57.70 -11.15 -18.28
CA TRP A 654 -58.79 -11.49 -19.17
C TRP A 654 -59.03 -13.01 -19.29
N PRO A 655 -60.27 -13.45 -19.60
CA PRO A 655 -60.53 -14.85 -19.91
C PRO A 655 -59.73 -15.34 -21.11
N ARG A 656 -59.33 -16.62 -21.08
CA ARG A 656 -58.44 -17.24 -22.07
C ARG A 656 -58.91 -17.12 -23.52
N ARG A 657 -60.21 -17.04 -23.77
CA ARG A 657 -60.78 -16.82 -25.11
C ARG A 657 -60.30 -15.53 -25.77
N TYR A 658 -60.01 -14.46 -25.03
CA TYR A 658 -59.50 -13.21 -25.60
C TYR A 658 -58.06 -13.39 -26.09
N TYR A 659 -57.19 -14.06 -25.33
CA TYR A 659 -55.84 -14.38 -25.80
C TYR A 659 -55.86 -15.37 -26.98
N ALA A 660 -56.78 -16.33 -26.98
CA ALA A 660 -57.00 -17.24 -28.11
C ALA A 660 -57.39 -16.47 -29.38
N LYS A 661 -58.25 -15.46 -29.23
CA LYS A 661 -58.69 -14.61 -30.33
C LYS A 661 -57.57 -13.73 -30.88
N ILE A 662 -56.74 -13.15 -30.01
CA ILE A 662 -55.54 -12.40 -30.40
C ILE A 662 -54.63 -13.28 -31.27
N ILE A 663 -54.41 -14.55 -30.89
CA ILE A 663 -53.65 -15.51 -31.72
C ILE A 663 -54.29 -15.68 -33.09
N GLU A 664 -55.60 -15.93 -33.16
CA GLU A 664 -56.29 -16.15 -34.43
C GLU A 664 -56.21 -14.92 -35.35
N ASN A 665 -56.45 -13.73 -34.81
CA ASN A 665 -56.52 -12.49 -35.58
C ASN A 665 -55.13 -12.05 -36.05
N LEU A 666 -54.10 -12.11 -35.20
CA LEU A 666 -52.72 -11.79 -35.60
C LEU A 666 -52.17 -12.79 -36.63
N ASN A 667 -52.53 -14.08 -36.52
CA ASN A 667 -52.14 -15.07 -37.52
C ASN A 667 -52.84 -14.83 -38.86
N LYS A 668 -54.15 -14.54 -38.87
CA LYS A 668 -54.89 -14.15 -40.09
C LYS A 668 -54.31 -12.88 -40.72
N ALA A 669 -53.87 -11.94 -39.90
CA ALA A 669 -53.21 -10.70 -40.31
C ALA A 669 -51.75 -10.90 -40.78
N GLY A 670 -51.19 -12.11 -40.64
CA GLY A 670 -49.87 -12.48 -41.17
C GLY A 670 -48.69 -12.10 -40.29
N ALA A 671 -48.85 -12.04 -38.95
CA ALA A 671 -47.75 -11.84 -38.02
C ALA A 671 -46.70 -12.97 -38.13
N SER A 672 -45.41 -12.62 -38.12
CA SER A 672 -44.31 -13.58 -38.21
C SER A 672 -44.12 -14.36 -36.92
N VAL A 673 -44.27 -13.70 -35.78
CA VAL A 673 -44.24 -14.29 -34.42
C VAL A 673 -45.27 -13.57 -33.57
N VAL A 674 -45.99 -14.31 -32.73
CA VAL A 674 -46.87 -13.75 -31.69
C VAL A 674 -46.34 -14.22 -30.33
N ALA A 675 -45.87 -13.26 -29.53
CA ALA A 675 -45.25 -13.51 -28.24
C ALA A 675 -46.09 -12.91 -27.11
N PHE A 676 -46.39 -13.68 -26.07
CA PHE A 676 -47.14 -13.20 -24.91
C PHE A 676 -46.21 -12.95 -23.73
N ASP A 677 -46.00 -11.69 -23.39
CA ASP A 677 -45.34 -11.24 -22.16
C ASP A 677 -46.36 -11.22 -21.00
N LEU A 678 -46.96 -12.38 -20.74
CA LEU A 678 -47.98 -12.59 -19.71
C LEU A 678 -47.77 -13.98 -19.09
N LEU A 679 -47.66 -14.01 -17.76
CA LEU A 679 -47.50 -15.26 -17.03
C LEU A 679 -48.85 -15.96 -16.86
N PHE A 680 -48.99 -17.12 -17.51
CA PHE A 680 -50.16 -17.98 -17.39
C PHE A 680 -49.93 -19.09 -16.36
N THR A 681 -49.87 -18.71 -15.08
CA THR A 681 -49.59 -19.62 -13.95
C THR A 681 -50.81 -20.29 -13.36
N ASP A 682 -51.96 -19.60 -13.34
CA ASP A 682 -53.19 -20.09 -12.72
C ASP A 682 -54.15 -20.71 -13.75
N VAL A 683 -54.87 -21.74 -13.29
CA VAL A 683 -55.94 -22.41 -14.04
C VAL A 683 -57.15 -21.48 -14.07
N ASP A 684 -57.70 -21.23 -15.26
CA ASP A 684 -58.95 -20.48 -15.44
C ASP A 684 -60.14 -21.47 -15.31
N SER A 685 -61.09 -21.48 -16.23
CA SER A 685 -62.05 -22.58 -16.38
C SER A 685 -61.55 -23.64 -17.38
N LYS A 686 -61.99 -24.89 -17.22
CA LYS A 686 -61.66 -25.98 -18.17
C LYS A 686 -62.01 -25.63 -19.62
N SER A 687 -63.08 -24.86 -19.85
CA SER A 687 -63.52 -24.42 -21.17
C SER A 687 -62.59 -23.35 -21.76
N GLU A 688 -62.21 -22.36 -20.94
CA GLU A 688 -61.33 -21.26 -21.30
C GLU A 688 -59.91 -21.76 -21.59
N ASP A 689 -59.31 -22.54 -20.69
CA ASP A 689 -57.95 -23.10 -20.89
C ASP A 689 -57.90 -24.09 -22.07
N SER A 690 -58.98 -24.84 -22.34
CA SER A 690 -59.06 -25.71 -23.52
C SER A 690 -59.13 -24.90 -24.82
N THR A 691 -59.85 -23.77 -24.82
CA THR A 691 -59.98 -22.88 -25.98
C THR A 691 -58.62 -22.28 -26.35
N PHE A 692 -57.90 -21.77 -25.35
CA PHE A 692 -56.56 -21.22 -25.59
C PHE A 692 -55.52 -22.29 -25.93
N ARG A 693 -55.55 -23.46 -25.27
CA ARG A 693 -54.70 -24.59 -25.65
C ARG A 693 -54.91 -25.03 -27.10
N LYS A 694 -56.15 -24.98 -27.60
CA LYS A 694 -56.47 -25.27 -29.01
C LYS A 694 -55.88 -24.20 -29.94
N ALA A 695 -56.04 -22.92 -29.61
CA ALA A 695 -55.44 -21.83 -30.40
C ALA A 695 -53.91 -21.91 -30.43
N LEU A 696 -53.26 -22.16 -29.28
CA LEU A 696 -51.82 -22.38 -29.18
C LEU A 696 -51.34 -23.56 -30.03
N SER A 697 -52.07 -24.67 -30.04
CA SER A 697 -51.70 -25.87 -30.81
C SER A 697 -51.87 -25.70 -32.32
N ASN A 698 -52.78 -24.80 -32.75
CA ASN A 698 -53.08 -24.56 -34.16
C ASN A 698 -52.13 -23.54 -34.81
N ALA A 699 -51.32 -22.83 -34.02
CA ALA A 699 -50.41 -21.81 -34.50
C ALA A 699 -48.93 -22.24 -34.36
N GLU A 700 -48.13 -22.05 -35.41
CA GLU A 700 -46.72 -22.48 -35.43
C GLU A 700 -45.72 -21.39 -35.04
N ASN A 701 -46.19 -20.18 -34.73
CA ASN A 701 -45.38 -18.97 -34.54
C ASN A 701 -45.49 -18.36 -33.12
N ILE A 702 -45.89 -19.16 -32.12
CA ILE A 702 -46.19 -18.66 -30.77
C ILE A 702 -45.02 -18.78 -29.79
N VAL A 703 -44.83 -17.73 -28.99
CA VAL A 703 -43.96 -17.72 -27.80
C VAL A 703 -44.76 -17.28 -26.57
N ILE A 704 -44.56 -17.94 -25.43
CA ILE A 704 -45.20 -17.55 -24.16
C ILE A 704 -44.15 -17.26 -23.08
N ALA A 705 -44.48 -16.33 -22.19
CA ALA A 705 -43.67 -16.03 -21.02
C ALA A 705 -43.69 -17.20 -20.03
N GLY A 706 -42.53 -17.48 -19.47
CA GLY A 706 -42.35 -18.35 -18.33
C GLY A 706 -41.44 -17.70 -17.29
N ARG A 707 -41.52 -18.19 -16.06
CA ARG A 707 -40.61 -17.78 -14.97
C ARG A 707 -39.95 -19.00 -14.37
N GLU A 708 -38.73 -18.82 -13.86
CA GLU A 708 -38.07 -19.84 -13.05
C GLU A 708 -38.85 -20.08 -11.75
N PRO A 709 -39.00 -21.33 -11.30
CA PRO A 709 -39.61 -21.60 -10.01
C PRO A 709 -38.75 -21.03 -8.89
N VAL A 710 -39.34 -20.17 -8.05
CA VAL A 710 -38.69 -19.69 -6.82
C VAL A 710 -38.73 -20.82 -5.79
N GLU A 711 -37.59 -21.46 -5.53
CA GLU A 711 -37.46 -22.35 -4.37
C GLU A 711 -37.50 -21.51 -3.09
N ASN A 712 -38.66 -21.49 -2.43
CA ASN A 712 -38.72 -21.17 -1.02
C ASN A 712 -37.95 -22.28 -0.28
N LEU A 713 -36.71 -21.99 0.13
CA LEU A 713 -35.95 -22.80 1.09
C LEU A 713 -36.64 -22.76 2.46
N ARG A 714 -37.81 -23.38 2.58
CA ARG A 714 -38.21 -24.05 3.82
C ARG A 714 -37.74 -25.49 3.68
N MET A 715 -36.88 -25.92 4.60
CA MET A 715 -36.60 -27.34 4.79
C MET A 715 -37.93 -28.03 5.05
N ASP A 716 -38.42 -28.81 4.08
CA ASP A 716 -38.83 -30.20 4.26
C ASP A 716 -39.54 -30.78 3.01
N ILE A 717 -39.13 -32.02 2.70
CA ILE A 717 -39.78 -33.04 1.86
C ILE A 717 -39.53 -33.02 0.34
N GLN A 718 -38.86 -34.10 -0.10
CA GLN A 718 -38.78 -34.76 -1.42
C GLN A 718 -39.32 -33.99 -2.64
N TRP A 719 -38.41 -33.57 -3.53
CA TRP A 719 -38.76 -33.08 -4.85
C TRP A 719 -38.59 -34.14 -5.94
N SER A 720 -39.69 -34.35 -6.66
CA SER A 720 -39.74 -35.02 -7.96
C SER A 720 -39.03 -34.18 -9.02
N ALA A 721 -38.22 -34.83 -9.84
CA ALA A 721 -37.45 -34.26 -10.94
C ALA A 721 -38.31 -33.81 -12.15
N LYS A 722 -39.05 -32.69 -12.03
CA LYS A 722 -39.58 -31.96 -13.20
C LYS A 722 -39.41 -30.46 -13.01
N ALA A 723 -38.27 -29.93 -13.46
CA ALA A 723 -38.04 -28.50 -13.62
C ALA A 723 -38.76 -28.00 -14.89
N ASN A 724 -40.02 -27.62 -14.73
CA ASN A 724 -40.84 -26.99 -15.76
C ASN A 724 -40.97 -25.48 -15.47
N TYR A 725 -41.07 -24.65 -16.51
CA TYR A 725 -41.38 -23.22 -16.37
C TYR A 725 -42.68 -23.02 -15.58
N GLN A 726 -42.82 -21.92 -14.83
CA GLN A 726 -44.10 -21.53 -14.20
C GLN A 726 -45.12 -21.07 -15.27
N THR A 727 -45.63 -22.00 -16.08
CA THR A 727 -46.79 -21.81 -16.96
C THR A 727 -47.52 -23.13 -17.19
N ILE A 728 -48.85 -23.14 -17.16
CA ILE A 728 -49.68 -24.35 -17.34
C ILE A 728 -49.77 -24.83 -18.81
N PHE A 729 -49.13 -24.10 -19.74
CA PHE A 729 -49.13 -24.37 -21.18
C PHE A 729 -47.76 -24.82 -21.72
N ASP A 730 -46.76 -24.99 -20.86
CA ASP A 730 -45.41 -25.48 -21.19
C ASP A 730 -45.38 -26.81 -21.98
N ASN A 731 -46.42 -27.63 -21.83
CA ASN A 731 -46.58 -28.94 -22.47
C ASN A 731 -47.32 -28.90 -23.83
N VAL A 732 -47.68 -27.72 -24.34
CA VAL A 732 -48.32 -27.60 -25.66
C VAL A 732 -47.28 -27.80 -26.78
N LYS A 733 -47.61 -28.61 -27.79
CA LYS A 733 -46.71 -28.83 -28.93
C LYS A 733 -46.61 -27.54 -29.78
N ASN A 734 -45.43 -27.32 -30.36
CA ASN A 734 -45.16 -26.22 -31.32
C ASN A 734 -45.12 -24.79 -30.75
N ILE A 735 -45.00 -24.60 -29.43
CA ILE A 735 -44.73 -23.28 -28.83
C ILE A 735 -43.29 -23.19 -28.29
N ASN A 736 -42.77 -21.97 -28.17
CA ASN A 736 -41.55 -21.70 -27.37
C ASN A 736 -41.94 -21.05 -26.05
N VAL A 737 -41.21 -21.38 -24.98
CA VAL A 737 -41.35 -20.71 -23.67
C VAL A 737 -40.06 -19.95 -23.38
N GLY A 738 -40.17 -18.69 -22.97
CA GLY A 738 -39.01 -17.84 -22.68
C GLY A 738 -39.08 -17.20 -21.29
N ASN A 739 -37.95 -17.12 -20.60
CA ASN A 739 -37.85 -16.53 -19.28
C ASN A 739 -37.92 -14.99 -19.34
N VAL A 740 -38.92 -14.39 -18.69
CA VAL A 740 -39.11 -12.93 -18.64
C VAL A 740 -38.33 -12.24 -17.52
N SER A 741 -37.65 -13.01 -16.66
CA SER A 741 -36.92 -12.45 -15.51
C SER A 741 -35.79 -11.51 -15.94
N LEU A 742 -35.87 -10.25 -15.51
CA LEU A 742 -34.82 -9.24 -15.68
C LEU A 742 -33.93 -9.16 -14.44
N ARG A 743 -32.67 -8.74 -14.62
CA ARG A 743 -31.74 -8.46 -13.52
C ARG A 743 -31.33 -7.00 -13.53
N GLN A 744 -31.25 -6.43 -12.33
CA GLN A 744 -30.93 -5.03 -12.07
C GLN A 744 -29.44 -4.86 -11.78
N ASP A 745 -28.85 -3.72 -12.15
CA ASP A 745 -27.49 -3.35 -11.74
C ASP A 745 -27.46 -2.92 -10.26
N ASN A 746 -26.25 -2.84 -9.67
CA ASN A 746 -26.06 -2.51 -8.25
C ASN A 746 -26.61 -1.14 -7.82
N ASP A 747 -26.86 -0.23 -8.76
CA ASP A 747 -27.43 1.10 -8.52
C ASP A 747 -28.94 1.19 -8.77
N GLY A 748 -29.60 0.06 -9.04
CA GLY A 748 -31.04 0.01 -9.24
C GLY A 748 -31.50 0.26 -10.69
N ILE A 749 -30.58 0.38 -11.65
CA ILE A 749 -30.92 0.67 -13.05
C ILE A 749 -30.77 -0.59 -13.91
N TYR A 750 -31.68 -0.79 -14.86
CA TYR A 750 -31.64 -1.91 -15.80
C TYR A 750 -30.88 -1.50 -17.08
N ARG A 751 -29.63 -1.95 -17.23
CA ARG A 751 -28.81 -1.72 -18.45
C ARG A 751 -28.55 -2.97 -19.27
N ARG A 752 -28.78 -4.15 -18.69
CA ARG A 752 -28.31 -5.45 -19.20
C ARG A 752 -29.46 -6.42 -19.42
N TYR A 753 -29.26 -7.36 -20.35
CA TYR A 753 -30.21 -8.41 -20.69
C TYR A 753 -29.51 -9.77 -20.72
N HIS A 754 -30.11 -10.80 -20.16
CA HIS A 754 -29.51 -12.13 -20.12
C HIS A 754 -29.99 -12.97 -21.31
N PRO A 755 -29.12 -13.44 -22.22
CA PRO A 755 -29.56 -14.30 -23.31
C PRO A 755 -30.06 -15.67 -22.85
N MET A 756 -29.49 -16.17 -21.75
CA MET A 756 -29.79 -17.46 -21.16
C MET A 756 -29.71 -17.33 -19.63
N SER A 757 -30.60 -18.01 -18.92
CA SER A 757 -30.51 -18.22 -17.48
C SER A 757 -30.38 -19.71 -17.17
N TYR A 758 -29.94 -20.05 -15.96
CA TYR A 758 -29.71 -21.44 -15.53
C TYR A 758 -30.43 -21.65 -14.20
N ASN A 759 -31.13 -22.77 -14.05
CA ASN A 759 -31.73 -23.14 -12.76
C ASN A 759 -30.69 -23.71 -11.78
N THR A 760 -31.13 -24.06 -10.57
CA THR A 760 -30.30 -24.67 -9.50
C THR A 760 -29.69 -26.02 -9.87
N LEU A 761 -30.10 -26.63 -10.98
CA LEU A 761 -29.60 -27.89 -11.53
C LEU A 761 -28.78 -27.68 -12.83
N ASP A 762 -28.33 -26.45 -13.10
CA ASP A 762 -27.58 -26.05 -14.31
C ASP A 762 -28.30 -26.30 -15.65
N LYS A 763 -29.64 -26.41 -15.63
CA LYS A 763 -30.44 -26.53 -16.86
C LYS A 763 -30.65 -25.14 -17.48
N PRO A 764 -30.36 -24.94 -18.78
CA PRO A 764 -30.50 -23.64 -19.44
C PRO A 764 -31.97 -23.31 -19.78
N PHE A 765 -32.33 -22.04 -19.61
CA PHE A 765 -33.61 -21.44 -19.98
C PHE A 765 -33.34 -20.23 -20.87
N LEU A 766 -33.86 -20.23 -22.09
CA LEU A 766 -33.77 -19.06 -22.97
C LEU A 766 -34.57 -17.91 -22.36
N SER A 767 -34.04 -16.69 -22.43
CA SER A 767 -34.83 -15.52 -22.09
C SER A 767 -35.88 -15.23 -23.17
N PHE A 768 -36.90 -14.47 -22.78
CA PHE A 768 -38.07 -14.21 -23.59
C PHE A 768 -37.73 -13.62 -24.97
N GLY A 769 -36.84 -12.64 -25.04
CA GLY A 769 -36.37 -12.06 -26.30
C GLY A 769 -35.68 -13.07 -27.22
N TYR A 770 -34.85 -13.96 -26.68
CA TYR A 770 -34.17 -14.97 -27.50
C TYR A 770 -35.08 -16.14 -27.88
N ALA A 771 -36.09 -16.46 -27.07
CA ALA A 771 -37.15 -17.40 -27.44
C ALA A 771 -37.98 -16.89 -28.64
N ILE A 772 -38.24 -15.57 -28.69
CA ILE A 772 -38.85 -14.87 -29.84
C ILE A 772 -37.98 -14.98 -31.08
N LEU A 773 -36.70 -14.64 -30.98
CA LEU A 773 -35.75 -14.73 -32.10
C LEU A 773 -35.67 -16.17 -32.64
N ASN A 774 -35.63 -17.17 -31.76
CA ASN A 774 -35.65 -18.58 -32.15
C ASN A 774 -36.87 -18.95 -32.98
N LYS A 775 -38.04 -18.44 -32.60
CA LYS A 775 -39.29 -18.69 -33.30
C LYS A 775 -39.32 -17.96 -34.65
N TYR A 776 -38.86 -16.71 -34.68
CA TYR A 776 -38.81 -15.87 -35.87
C TYR A 776 -37.94 -16.47 -36.97
N PHE A 777 -36.78 -17.03 -36.60
CA PHE A 777 -35.86 -17.68 -37.54
C PHE A 777 -36.17 -19.17 -37.81
N LYS A 778 -37.31 -19.70 -37.31
CA LYS A 778 -37.82 -21.07 -37.57
C LYS A 778 -36.89 -22.22 -37.13
N HIS A 779 -36.32 -22.15 -35.92
CA HIS A 779 -35.47 -23.20 -35.34
C HIS A 779 -36.14 -23.98 -34.18
N SER A 780 -35.62 -25.17 -33.85
CA SER A 780 -36.13 -26.03 -32.77
C SER A 780 -35.99 -25.39 -31.38
N ALA A 781 -37.00 -25.58 -30.52
CA ALA A 781 -37.23 -24.83 -29.28
C ALA A 781 -36.14 -24.91 -28.19
N GLN A 782 -35.13 -25.77 -28.30
CA GLN A 782 -34.18 -26.03 -27.21
C GLN A 782 -32.67 -25.87 -27.52
N ASP A 783 -32.22 -25.72 -28.78
CA ASP A 783 -30.78 -25.81 -29.09
C ASP A 783 -30.28 -24.79 -30.13
N THR A 784 -30.10 -23.53 -29.74
CA THR A 784 -29.58 -22.51 -30.69
C THR A 784 -28.62 -21.47 -30.12
N LEU A 785 -28.52 -21.32 -28.79
CA LEU A 785 -27.50 -20.48 -28.18
C LEU A 785 -26.32 -21.35 -27.72
N LEU A 786 -25.26 -21.41 -28.53
CA LEU A 786 -24.05 -22.17 -28.21
C LEU A 786 -23.04 -21.26 -27.53
N ARG A 787 -22.61 -21.58 -26.30
CA ARG A 787 -21.56 -20.79 -25.65
C ARG A 787 -20.25 -20.98 -26.42
N LEU A 788 -19.74 -19.91 -27.03
CA LEU A 788 -18.46 -19.95 -27.75
C LEU A 788 -17.29 -19.87 -26.77
N ASN A 789 -17.43 -19.02 -25.75
CA ASN A 789 -16.48 -18.82 -24.66
C ASN A 789 -17.15 -18.00 -23.53
N ASN A 790 -16.37 -17.59 -22.51
CA ASN A 790 -16.86 -16.75 -21.42
C ASN A 790 -17.27 -15.31 -21.85
N ARG A 791 -17.15 -14.97 -23.13
CA ARG A 791 -17.33 -13.61 -23.66
C ARG A 791 -18.34 -13.52 -24.80
N ALA A 792 -18.90 -14.65 -25.24
CA ALA A 792 -19.89 -14.64 -26.31
C ALA A 792 -20.72 -15.92 -26.37
N TYR A 793 -21.97 -15.76 -26.79
CA TYR A 793 -22.79 -16.84 -27.32
C TYR A 793 -22.82 -16.79 -28.85
N SER A 794 -22.89 -17.94 -29.51
CA SER A 794 -23.25 -18.04 -30.92
C SER A 794 -24.75 -18.21 -31.04
N PHE A 795 -25.36 -17.43 -31.92
CA PHE A 795 -26.73 -17.58 -32.38
C PHE A 795 -26.77 -17.38 -33.88
N MET A 796 -27.27 -18.35 -34.66
CA MET A 796 -27.32 -18.28 -36.13
C MET A 796 -25.94 -18.04 -36.79
N ASN A 797 -24.87 -18.64 -36.27
CA ASN A 797 -23.47 -18.38 -36.66
C ASN A 797 -22.98 -16.94 -36.41
N LYS A 798 -23.71 -16.16 -35.59
CA LYS A 798 -23.34 -14.79 -35.19
C LYS A 798 -22.97 -14.75 -33.72
N SER A 799 -21.99 -13.93 -33.38
CA SER A 799 -21.49 -13.79 -32.02
C SER A 799 -22.28 -12.71 -31.28
N ILE A 800 -23.01 -13.10 -30.25
CA ILE A 800 -23.61 -12.20 -29.25
C ILE A 800 -22.53 -11.92 -28.20
N PRO A 801 -22.01 -10.69 -28.11
CA PRO A 801 -21.03 -10.33 -27.10
C PRO A 801 -21.67 -10.38 -25.71
N LEU A 802 -20.94 -10.96 -24.76
CA LEU A 802 -21.28 -10.90 -23.35
C LEU A 802 -20.47 -9.80 -22.67
N TRP A 803 -21.07 -9.17 -21.67
CA TRP A 803 -20.42 -8.24 -20.77
C TRP A 803 -19.32 -8.94 -19.97
N TRP A 804 -18.51 -8.20 -19.19
CA TRP A 804 -17.40 -8.80 -18.43
C TRP A 804 -17.86 -9.86 -17.42
N ASP A 805 -19.13 -9.82 -17.00
CA ASP A 805 -19.77 -10.84 -16.16
C ASP A 805 -19.96 -12.20 -16.86
N GLY A 806 -19.78 -12.25 -18.18
CA GLY A 806 -19.83 -13.46 -19.00
C GLY A 806 -21.20 -14.12 -19.08
N VAL A 807 -22.28 -13.42 -18.69
CA VAL A 807 -23.65 -13.96 -18.66
C VAL A 807 -24.72 -12.97 -19.16
N SER A 808 -24.41 -11.69 -19.29
CA SER A 808 -25.35 -10.66 -19.76
C SER A 808 -24.85 -9.95 -21.02
N THR A 809 -25.74 -9.27 -21.75
CA THR A 809 -25.40 -8.33 -22.83
C THR A 809 -25.90 -6.94 -22.47
N LEU A 810 -25.19 -5.89 -22.91
CA LEU A 810 -25.64 -4.51 -22.74
C LEU A 810 -26.81 -4.22 -23.69
N LEU A 811 -27.88 -3.61 -23.17
CA LEU A 811 -29.01 -3.13 -23.99
C LEU A 811 -28.72 -1.73 -24.52
N ASN A 812 -28.99 -1.55 -25.80
CA ASN A 812 -28.99 -0.25 -26.45
C ASN A 812 -30.43 0.27 -26.53
N PHE A 813 -30.86 1.02 -25.52
CA PHE A 813 -32.18 1.64 -25.50
C PHE A 813 -32.32 2.68 -26.61
N TYR A 814 -33.50 2.72 -27.21
CA TYR A 814 -33.77 3.62 -28.33
C TYR A 814 -34.56 4.89 -27.94
N GLY A 815 -35.18 4.91 -26.75
CA GLY A 815 -36.01 6.02 -26.29
C GLY A 815 -36.70 5.74 -24.94
N SER A 816 -37.63 6.62 -24.54
CA SER A 816 -38.49 6.51 -23.34
C SER A 816 -39.57 5.44 -23.50
N ASP A 817 -40.52 5.38 -22.57
CA ASP A 817 -41.71 4.54 -22.75
C ASP A 817 -42.44 4.90 -24.05
N ARG A 818 -43.11 3.90 -24.62
CA ARG A 818 -43.87 3.99 -25.87
C ARG A 818 -43.04 4.35 -27.10
N THR A 819 -41.77 3.94 -27.11
CA THR A 819 -40.87 4.21 -28.23
C THR A 819 -41.13 3.30 -29.43
N PHE A 820 -41.52 2.04 -29.20
CA PHE A 820 -41.88 1.09 -30.27
C PHE A 820 -43.27 1.42 -30.87
N PRO A 821 -43.56 1.00 -32.12
CA PRO A 821 -44.92 1.09 -32.65
C PRO A 821 -45.88 0.23 -31.80
N ILE A 822 -46.96 0.83 -31.30
CA ILE A 822 -47.96 0.19 -30.45
C ILE A 822 -49.30 0.10 -31.20
N ILE A 823 -49.94 -1.06 -31.12
CA ILE A 823 -51.35 -1.25 -31.45
C ILE A 823 -52.04 -1.68 -30.16
N SER A 824 -53.13 -1.02 -29.80
CA SER A 824 -53.89 -1.39 -28.60
C SER A 824 -54.61 -2.73 -28.80
N ALA A 825 -54.68 -3.56 -27.76
CA ALA A 825 -55.20 -4.93 -27.86
C ALA A 825 -56.69 -5.00 -28.25
N ASP A 826 -57.49 -3.98 -27.92
CA ASP A 826 -58.88 -3.83 -28.35
C ASP A 826 -59.00 -3.84 -29.88
N ALA A 827 -58.17 -3.09 -30.61
CA ALA A 827 -58.17 -3.07 -32.07
C ALA A 827 -57.78 -4.42 -32.72
N ILE A 828 -57.16 -5.35 -31.96
CA ILE A 828 -56.90 -6.72 -32.42
C ILE A 828 -58.08 -7.65 -32.13
N LEU A 829 -58.80 -7.39 -31.04
CA LEU A 829 -59.92 -8.19 -30.56
C LEU A 829 -61.24 -7.82 -31.22
N ASP A 830 -61.41 -6.56 -31.60
CA ASP A 830 -62.57 -6.00 -32.30
C ASP A 830 -62.74 -6.68 -33.67
N ASP A 831 -63.61 -7.68 -33.71
CA ASP A 831 -64.03 -8.36 -34.91
C ASP A 831 -65.48 -8.85 -34.77
N SER A 832 -66.03 -9.42 -35.85
CA SER A 832 -67.42 -9.91 -35.89
C SER A 832 -67.84 -10.91 -34.78
N SER A 833 -66.91 -11.40 -33.95
CA SER A 833 -67.17 -12.32 -32.85
C SER A 833 -67.02 -11.72 -31.44
N ILE A 834 -66.49 -10.51 -31.31
CA ILE A 834 -66.32 -9.80 -30.02
C ILE A 834 -66.81 -8.37 -30.19
N VAL A 835 -67.82 -7.99 -29.40
CA VAL A 835 -68.38 -6.63 -29.39
C VAL A 835 -67.76 -5.84 -28.23
N THR A 836 -67.21 -4.67 -28.53
CA THR A 836 -66.65 -3.75 -27.53
C THR A 836 -67.74 -3.00 -26.77
N LYS A 837 -67.40 -2.42 -25.62
CA LYS A 837 -68.33 -1.63 -24.81
C LYS A 837 -68.80 -0.39 -25.57
N THR A 838 -67.89 0.27 -26.28
CA THR A 838 -68.21 1.43 -27.12
C THR A 838 -69.21 1.07 -28.22
N GLU A 839 -69.05 -0.08 -28.89
CA GLU A 839 -70.03 -0.59 -29.86
C GLU A 839 -71.39 -0.94 -29.21
N MET A 840 -71.38 -1.55 -28.02
CA MET A 840 -72.62 -1.84 -27.28
C MET A 840 -73.37 -0.57 -26.87
N ASP A 841 -72.66 0.47 -26.42
CA ASP A 841 -73.27 1.73 -26.00
C ASP A 841 -73.81 2.52 -27.21
N LEU A 842 -73.11 2.50 -28.35
CA LEU A 842 -73.60 3.05 -29.62
C LEU A 842 -74.83 2.30 -30.16
N LEU A 843 -74.84 0.96 -30.12
CA LEU A 843 -76.00 0.15 -30.52
C LEU A 843 -77.22 0.44 -29.63
N ARG A 844 -77.00 0.70 -28.32
CA ARG A 844 -78.05 1.13 -27.39
C ARG A 844 -78.58 2.52 -27.74
N ASP A 845 -77.71 3.46 -28.10
CA ASP A 845 -78.13 4.81 -28.49
C ASP A 845 -78.84 4.83 -29.86
N MET A 846 -78.40 4.02 -30.83
CA MET A 846 -79.09 3.81 -32.10
C MET A 846 -80.47 3.16 -31.91
N SER A 847 -80.57 2.14 -31.04
CA SER A 847 -81.84 1.52 -30.65
C SER A 847 -82.81 2.55 -30.06
N ARG A 848 -82.31 3.48 -29.22
CA ARG A 848 -83.10 4.60 -28.68
C ARG A 848 -83.56 5.59 -29.73
N THR A 849 -82.71 5.93 -30.71
CA THR A 849 -83.04 6.91 -31.76
C THR A 849 -84.01 6.36 -32.81
N LEU A 850 -83.94 5.06 -33.13
CA LEU A 850 -84.76 4.41 -34.16
C LEU A 850 -86.08 3.82 -33.62
N GLY A 851 -86.31 3.84 -32.30
CA GLY A 851 -87.54 3.33 -31.67
C GLY A 851 -87.72 1.81 -31.77
N ILE A 852 -86.63 1.07 -31.97
CA ILE A 852 -86.62 -0.40 -32.07
C ILE A 852 -86.16 -0.98 -30.72
N ASP A 853 -86.87 -1.99 -30.21
CA ASP A 853 -86.47 -2.67 -28.98
C ASP A 853 -85.04 -3.24 -29.12
N SER A 854 -84.18 -2.81 -28.21
CA SER A 854 -82.79 -3.28 -28.11
C SER A 854 -82.69 -4.81 -28.13
N SER A 855 -83.64 -5.54 -27.54
CA SER A 855 -83.64 -7.01 -27.51
C SER A 855 -83.96 -7.66 -28.87
N ALA A 856 -84.69 -6.95 -29.74
CA ALA A 856 -85.03 -7.41 -31.09
C ALA A 856 -83.87 -7.25 -32.07
N MET A 857 -82.93 -6.33 -31.81
CA MET A 857 -81.72 -6.18 -32.64
C MET A 857 -80.79 -7.39 -32.53
N TYR A 858 -80.81 -8.17 -31.44
CA TYR A 858 -79.98 -9.36 -31.22
C TYR A 858 -80.55 -10.67 -31.80
N ARG A 859 -81.65 -10.63 -32.57
CA ARG A 859 -82.26 -11.82 -33.18
C ARG A 859 -81.52 -12.23 -34.47
N PRO A 860 -81.36 -13.54 -34.74
CA PRO A 860 -80.65 -14.04 -35.93
C PRO A 860 -81.21 -13.50 -37.25
N GLU A 861 -82.53 -13.32 -37.33
CA GLU A 861 -83.24 -12.73 -38.47
C GLU A 861 -82.90 -11.26 -38.77
N ASN A 862 -82.31 -10.52 -37.82
CA ASN A 862 -81.91 -9.11 -37.98
C ASN A 862 -80.39 -8.94 -38.21
N ARG A 863 -79.71 -9.99 -38.67
CA ARG A 863 -78.27 -10.04 -38.98
C ARG A 863 -77.76 -8.89 -39.85
N ALA A 864 -78.62 -8.31 -40.69
CA ALA A 864 -78.27 -7.18 -41.56
C ALA A 864 -77.85 -5.91 -40.79
N PHE A 865 -78.31 -5.68 -39.55
CA PHE A 865 -77.85 -4.56 -38.71
C PHE A 865 -76.44 -4.77 -38.15
N TRP A 866 -76.01 -6.03 -38.04
CA TRP A 866 -74.67 -6.44 -37.59
C TRP A 866 -73.65 -6.48 -38.73
N GLU A 867 -74.13 -6.65 -39.97
CA GLU A 867 -73.30 -6.60 -41.19
C GLU A 867 -73.14 -5.17 -41.75
N ILE A 868 -73.78 -4.17 -41.13
CA ILE A 868 -73.48 -2.78 -41.38
C ILE A 868 -72.10 -2.49 -40.79
N ASN A 869 -71.12 -2.58 -41.68
CA ASN A 869 -69.68 -2.50 -41.53
C ASN A 869 -69.18 -1.10 -41.08
N ILE A 870 -69.79 -0.49 -40.05
CA ILE A 870 -69.54 0.91 -39.67
C ILE A 870 -68.40 1.04 -38.63
N PHE A 871 -68.13 0.03 -37.80
CA PHE A 871 -67.19 0.19 -36.68
C PHE A 871 -66.07 -0.85 -36.53
N HIS A 872 -66.09 -1.98 -37.24
CA HIS A 872 -64.94 -2.86 -37.24
C HIS A 872 -63.78 -2.17 -37.97
N ASP A 873 -62.68 -1.90 -37.27
CA ASP A 873 -61.43 -1.58 -37.93
C ASP A 873 -61.03 -2.85 -38.70
N SER A 874 -61.37 -2.86 -40.00
CA SER A 874 -61.31 -4.08 -40.80
C SER A 874 -59.98 -4.77 -40.56
N LEU A 875 -59.97 -6.09 -40.38
CA LEU A 875 -58.72 -6.83 -40.13
C LEU A 875 -57.63 -6.48 -41.16
N SER A 876 -58.01 -5.99 -42.35
CA SER A 876 -57.16 -5.35 -43.37
C SER A 876 -56.35 -4.11 -42.92
N ASN A 877 -56.90 -3.22 -42.08
CA ASN A 877 -56.19 -2.06 -41.53
C ASN A 877 -55.10 -2.46 -40.53
N VAL A 878 -55.39 -3.45 -39.68
CA VAL A 878 -54.42 -4.08 -38.78
C VAL A 878 -53.39 -4.91 -39.58
N GLN A 879 -53.86 -5.65 -40.59
CA GLN A 879 -53.04 -6.53 -41.43
C GLN A 879 -51.88 -5.78 -42.09
N ASN A 880 -52.09 -4.57 -42.61
CA ASN A 880 -51.00 -3.79 -43.19
C ASN A 880 -49.93 -3.37 -42.17
N LYS A 881 -50.30 -3.26 -40.89
CA LYS A 881 -49.36 -2.87 -39.81
C LYS A 881 -48.60 -4.08 -39.25
N VAL A 882 -49.24 -5.24 -39.09
CA VAL A 882 -48.65 -6.42 -38.42
C VAL A 882 -48.10 -7.49 -39.35
N LYS A 883 -48.39 -7.45 -40.65
CA LYS A 883 -47.92 -8.44 -41.61
C LYS A 883 -46.38 -8.50 -41.64
N ASN A 884 -45.85 -9.72 -41.53
CA ASN A 884 -44.43 -10.05 -41.43
C ASN A 884 -43.68 -9.48 -40.20
N LYS A 885 -44.41 -8.92 -39.22
CA LYS A 885 -43.81 -8.33 -38.00
C LYS A 885 -43.83 -9.30 -36.82
N ILE A 886 -42.95 -9.05 -35.85
CA ILE A 886 -42.93 -9.72 -34.55
C ILE A 886 -43.88 -8.95 -33.63
N CYS A 887 -44.97 -9.58 -33.23
CA CYS A 887 -45.97 -8.98 -32.34
C CYS A 887 -45.73 -9.45 -30.90
N ILE A 888 -45.39 -8.53 -29.99
CA ILE A 888 -45.24 -8.82 -28.57
C ILE A 888 -46.43 -8.25 -27.82
N VAL A 889 -47.25 -9.13 -27.24
CA VAL A 889 -48.44 -8.79 -26.46
C VAL A 889 -48.05 -8.66 -25.00
N GLY A 890 -48.28 -7.51 -24.39
CA GLY A 890 -47.90 -7.28 -22.98
C GLY A 890 -48.68 -6.15 -22.32
N PRO A 891 -48.67 -6.09 -20.97
CA PRO A 891 -49.32 -5.03 -20.22
C PRO A 891 -48.57 -3.70 -20.36
N MET A 892 -49.32 -2.61 -20.58
CA MET A 892 -48.80 -1.25 -20.65
C MET A 892 -49.67 -0.29 -19.82
N PHE A 893 -49.92 -0.68 -18.57
CA PHE A 893 -50.69 0.09 -17.58
C PHE A 893 -50.03 0.03 -16.19
N PRO A 894 -50.16 1.06 -15.34
CA PRO A 894 -49.43 1.15 -14.07
C PRO A 894 -49.67 -0.01 -13.08
N GLU A 895 -50.89 -0.54 -12.99
CA GLU A 895 -51.29 -1.58 -12.04
C GLU A 895 -50.64 -2.93 -12.32
N SER A 896 -50.08 -3.12 -13.52
CA SER A 896 -49.35 -4.34 -13.91
C SER A 896 -48.05 -4.54 -13.11
N LYS A 897 -47.51 -3.47 -12.51
CA LYS A 897 -46.20 -3.44 -11.82
C LYS A 897 -45.03 -3.91 -12.68
N ASP A 898 -45.15 -3.78 -14.01
CA ASP A 898 -44.15 -4.20 -14.99
C ASP A 898 -43.40 -2.98 -15.59
N PHE A 899 -42.99 -2.04 -14.74
CA PHE A 899 -42.31 -0.78 -15.13
C PHE A 899 -40.93 -0.68 -14.47
N PHE A 900 -39.87 -0.50 -15.27
CA PHE A 900 -38.48 -0.64 -14.83
C PHE A 900 -37.63 0.58 -15.15
N THR A 901 -36.80 1.03 -14.21
CA THR A 901 -35.89 2.18 -14.37
C THR A 901 -34.71 1.87 -15.31
N THR A 902 -34.44 2.75 -16.26
CA THR A 902 -33.41 2.60 -17.32
C THR A 902 -32.40 3.76 -17.28
N PRO A 903 -31.24 3.67 -17.96
CA PRO A 903 -30.19 4.71 -17.92
C PRO A 903 -30.51 5.99 -18.70
N MET A 904 -31.69 6.08 -19.34
CA MET A 904 -32.11 7.21 -20.17
C MET A 904 -32.65 8.36 -19.29
N TRP A 905 -32.02 9.53 -19.31
CA TRP A 905 -32.43 10.67 -18.47
C TRP A 905 -33.19 11.73 -19.27
N TYR A 906 -34.47 11.94 -18.93
CA TYR A 906 -35.35 12.94 -19.58
C TYR A 906 -35.60 14.17 -18.70
N GLY A 907 -34.54 14.75 -18.11
CA GLY A 907 -34.61 16.08 -17.49
C GLY A 907 -35.56 16.25 -16.28
N GLY A 908 -36.09 15.16 -15.72
CA GLY A 908 -36.99 15.13 -14.55
C GLY A 908 -36.48 14.23 -13.40
N GLU A 909 -37.35 13.94 -12.41
CA GLU A 909 -36.99 13.06 -11.29
C GLU A 909 -36.62 11.63 -11.77
N PRO A 910 -35.61 10.97 -11.16
CA PRO A 910 -35.19 9.61 -11.53
C PRO A 910 -36.31 8.55 -11.53
N SER A 911 -37.39 8.79 -10.77
CA SER A 911 -38.59 7.97 -10.70
C SER A 911 -39.41 7.92 -12.00
N GLN A 912 -39.11 8.80 -12.97
CA GLN A 912 -39.82 8.90 -14.25
C GLN A 912 -39.05 8.32 -15.45
N ASN A 913 -37.84 7.80 -15.24
CA ASN A 913 -36.98 7.26 -16.32
C ASN A 913 -37.18 5.74 -16.54
N GLY A 914 -38.43 5.29 -16.59
CA GLY A 914 -38.75 3.87 -16.76
C GLY A 914 -39.41 3.53 -18.09
N ILE A 915 -39.37 2.25 -18.46
CA ILE A 915 -40.13 1.67 -19.58
C ILE A 915 -40.82 0.39 -19.12
N TYR A 916 -41.86 -0.04 -19.85
CA TYR A 916 -42.56 -1.29 -19.53
C TYR A 916 -41.71 -2.52 -19.87
N GLY A 917 -41.86 -3.64 -19.15
CA GLY A 917 -41.10 -4.87 -19.35
C GLY A 917 -41.16 -5.39 -20.79
N VAL A 918 -42.34 -5.31 -21.39
CA VAL A 918 -42.57 -5.61 -22.82
C VAL A 918 -41.66 -4.79 -23.76
N GLU A 919 -41.34 -3.55 -23.40
CA GLU A 919 -40.42 -2.69 -24.17
C GLU A 919 -38.95 -3.06 -23.97
N ILE A 920 -38.56 -3.56 -22.79
CA ILE A 920 -37.21 -4.10 -22.55
C ILE A 920 -36.99 -5.33 -23.42
N HIS A 921 -37.98 -6.22 -23.50
CA HIS A 921 -37.94 -7.39 -24.37
C HIS A 921 -37.94 -7.02 -25.86
N ALA A 922 -38.76 -6.06 -26.27
CA ALA A 922 -38.74 -5.51 -27.63
C ALA A 922 -37.36 -4.91 -27.97
N THR A 923 -36.75 -4.17 -27.05
CA THR A 923 -35.40 -3.61 -27.19
C THR A 923 -34.37 -4.71 -27.40
N ALA A 924 -34.40 -5.79 -26.62
CA ALA A 924 -33.47 -6.92 -26.76
C ALA A 924 -33.60 -7.60 -28.14
N VAL A 925 -34.82 -7.83 -28.61
CA VAL A 925 -35.10 -8.43 -29.93
C VAL A 925 -34.63 -7.50 -31.04
N GLN A 926 -34.99 -6.21 -30.99
CA GLN A 926 -34.62 -5.23 -32.01
C GLN A 926 -33.11 -4.96 -32.03
N ASN A 927 -32.43 -4.92 -30.87
CA ASN A 927 -30.97 -4.80 -30.81
C ASN A 927 -30.27 -5.95 -31.53
N PHE A 928 -30.80 -7.17 -31.42
CA PHE A 928 -30.25 -8.32 -32.14
C PHE A 928 -30.51 -8.24 -33.65
N ILE A 929 -31.70 -7.80 -34.06
CA ILE A 929 -32.04 -7.57 -35.47
C ILE A 929 -31.18 -6.43 -36.05
N ASP A 930 -30.95 -5.35 -35.29
CA ASP A 930 -30.13 -4.21 -35.70
C ASP A 930 -28.64 -4.51 -35.67
N ALA A 931 -28.17 -5.43 -34.84
CA ALA A 931 -26.81 -5.95 -34.87
C ALA A 931 -26.45 -6.64 -36.21
N LEU A 932 -27.43 -6.85 -37.09
CA LEU A 932 -27.24 -7.21 -38.50
C LEU A 932 -26.73 -6.03 -39.36
N SER A 933 -26.68 -4.80 -38.83
CA SER A 933 -26.26 -3.58 -39.51
C SER A 933 -24.83 -3.11 -39.12
N LEU A 934 -24.17 -2.39 -40.05
CA LEU A 934 -22.75 -2.03 -39.98
C LEU A 934 -22.38 -1.07 -38.81
N SER A 935 -23.33 -0.29 -38.27
CA SER A 935 -23.05 0.73 -37.24
C SER A 935 -22.83 0.13 -35.84
N TYR A 936 -23.51 -0.97 -35.52
CA TYR A 936 -23.33 -1.70 -34.26
C TYR A 936 -21.96 -2.39 -34.19
N ILE A 937 -21.49 -2.90 -35.34
CA ILE A 937 -20.15 -3.51 -35.49
C ILE A 937 -19.04 -2.52 -35.17
N ILE A 938 -19.17 -1.25 -35.60
CA ILE A 938 -18.17 -0.20 -35.33
C ILE A 938 -18.07 0.10 -33.82
N THR A 939 -19.21 0.12 -33.12
CA THR A 939 -19.25 0.35 -31.66
C THR A 939 -18.64 -0.82 -30.89
N LEU A 940 -18.94 -2.05 -31.31
CA LEU A 940 -18.34 -3.28 -30.76
C LEU A 940 -16.82 -3.33 -30.95
N VAL A 941 -16.34 -2.93 -32.13
CA VAL A 941 -14.91 -2.87 -32.44
C VAL A 941 -14.20 -1.84 -31.57
N TYR A 942 -14.80 -0.65 -31.38
CA TYR A 942 -14.26 0.37 -30.49
C TYR A 942 -14.18 -0.10 -29.03
N GLU A 943 -15.19 -0.80 -28.53
CA GLU A 943 -15.21 -1.37 -27.18
C GLU A 943 -14.21 -2.53 -27.00
N TYR A 944 -14.05 -3.37 -28.02
CA TYR A 944 -13.01 -4.41 -28.06
C TYR A 944 -11.61 -3.82 -27.89
N PHE A 945 -11.29 -2.70 -28.56
CA PHE A 945 -9.98 -2.07 -28.44
C PHE A 945 -9.69 -1.48 -27.05
N ILE A 946 -10.70 -0.91 -26.38
CA ILE A 946 -10.54 -0.37 -25.02
C ILE A 946 -10.36 -1.51 -24.01
N ALA A 947 -11.19 -2.56 -24.08
CA ALA A 947 -11.06 -3.73 -23.23
C ALA A 947 -9.76 -4.52 -23.50
N ALA A 948 -9.32 -4.59 -24.75
CA ALA A 948 -8.03 -5.19 -25.12
C ALA A 948 -6.85 -4.41 -24.55
N LYS A 949 -6.93 -3.07 -24.47
CA LYS A 949 -5.87 -2.23 -23.88
C LYS A 949 -5.73 -2.47 -22.37
N GLN A 950 -6.84 -2.57 -21.64
CA GLN A 950 -6.83 -2.90 -20.21
C GLN A 950 -6.35 -4.34 -19.94
N LYS A 951 -6.78 -5.30 -20.78
CA LYS A 951 -6.34 -6.70 -20.67
C LYS A 951 -4.86 -6.87 -21.02
N ARG A 952 -4.33 -6.06 -21.95
CA ARG A 952 -2.90 -6.07 -22.33
C ARG A 952 -2.02 -5.69 -21.15
N VAL A 953 -2.41 -4.70 -20.34
CA VAL A 953 -1.68 -4.29 -19.12
C VAL A 953 -1.67 -5.41 -18.08
N ILE A 954 -2.81 -6.10 -17.86
CA ILE A 954 -2.89 -7.23 -16.93
C ILE A 954 -2.11 -8.44 -17.46
N LYS A 955 -2.18 -8.71 -18.77
CA LYS A 955 -1.44 -9.81 -19.42
C LYS A 955 0.07 -9.56 -19.37
N GLU A 956 0.53 -8.34 -19.67
CA GLU A 956 1.95 -7.95 -19.56
C GLU A 956 2.48 -8.12 -18.13
N PHE A 957 1.65 -7.88 -17.12
CA PHE A 957 2.00 -8.09 -15.70
C PHE A 957 2.19 -9.58 -15.33
N PHE A 958 1.29 -10.48 -15.75
CA PHE A 958 1.39 -11.92 -15.44
C PHE A 958 2.39 -12.68 -16.33
N THR A 959 2.60 -12.21 -17.57
CA THR A 959 3.58 -12.81 -18.50
C THR A 959 5.02 -12.60 -18.03
N ALA A 960 5.26 -11.64 -17.13
CA ALA A 960 6.56 -11.44 -16.50
C ALA A 960 6.96 -12.58 -15.54
N TYR A 961 6.01 -13.42 -15.11
CA TYR A 961 6.24 -14.47 -14.10
C TYR A 961 5.79 -15.87 -14.54
N VAL A 962 5.02 -15.98 -15.63
CA VAL A 962 4.38 -17.23 -16.07
C VAL A 962 4.33 -17.28 -17.61
N PRO A 963 4.57 -18.43 -18.28
CA PRO A 963 4.48 -18.55 -19.74
C PRO A 963 3.14 -18.05 -20.30
N PRO A 964 3.12 -17.34 -21.44
CA PRO A 964 1.91 -16.72 -22.00
C PRO A 964 0.73 -17.69 -22.16
N MET A 965 1.01 -18.94 -22.52
CA MET A 965 0.01 -20.00 -22.70
C MET A 965 -0.64 -20.42 -21.37
N LEU A 966 0.08 -20.33 -20.25
CA LEU A 966 -0.46 -20.67 -18.93
C LEU A 966 -1.25 -19.51 -18.34
N VAL A 967 -0.83 -18.26 -18.58
CA VAL A 967 -1.64 -17.07 -18.23
C VAL A 967 -3.00 -17.12 -18.93
N GLU A 968 -3.03 -17.57 -20.18
CA GLU A 968 -4.29 -17.79 -20.92
C GLU A 968 -5.16 -18.88 -20.27
N GLN A 969 -4.56 -20.01 -19.89
CA GLN A 969 -5.29 -21.07 -19.17
C GLN A 969 -5.74 -20.67 -17.76
N MET A 970 -4.97 -19.84 -17.05
CA MET A 970 -5.33 -19.29 -15.73
C MET A 970 -6.56 -18.38 -15.81
N ILE A 971 -6.66 -17.60 -16.89
CA ILE A 971 -7.81 -16.74 -17.15
C ILE A 971 -9.05 -17.58 -17.56
N ASP A 972 -8.84 -18.65 -18.33
CA ASP A 972 -9.94 -19.45 -18.88
C ASP A 972 -10.46 -20.53 -17.93
N GLN A 973 -9.63 -21.07 -17.02
CA GLN A 973 -10.00 -22.13 -16.06
C GLN A 973 -9.42 -21.91 -14.65
N PRO A 974 -9.97 -20.96 -13.86
CA PRO A 974 -9.46 -20.63 -12.51
C PRO A 974 -9.54 -21.81 -11.51
N SER A 975 -10.39 -22.80 -11.77
CA SER A 975 -10.63 -23.95 -10.90
C SER A 975 -9.46 -24.95 -10.83
N LEU A 976 -8.53 -24.92 -11.79
CA LEU A 976 -7.31 -25.73 -11.79
C LEU A 976 -6.26 -25.28 -10.75
N PHE A 977 -6.45 -24.10 -10.14
CA PHE A 977 -5.45 -23.44 -9.29
C PHE A 977 -5.78 -23.47 -7.79
N LYS A 978 -6.47 -24.51 -7.33
CA LYS A 978 -6.70 -24.78 -5.89
C LYS A 978 -5.44 -25.37 -5.23
N ILE A 979 -5.36 -25.28 -3.90
CA ILE A 979 -4.28 -25.89 -3.09
C ILE A 979 -4.38 -27.41 -3.16
N GLY A 980 -3.25 -28.04 -3.43
CA GLY A 980 -3.16 -29.48 -3.69
C GLY A 980 -2.04 -29.77 -4.69
N GLY A 981 -1.48 -30.97 -4.62
CA GLY A 981 -0.47 -31.44 -5.54
C GLY A 981 -0.90 -32.75 -6.21
N GLU A 982 -0.63 -32.87 -7.49
CA GLU A 982 -0.76 -34.13 -8.21
C GLU A 982 0.61 -34.83 -8.30
N LYS A 983 0.62 -36.15 -8.16
CA LYS A 983 1.81 -36.95 -8.47
C LYS A 983 1.96 -36.99 -9.98
N ARG A 984 3.07 -36.45 -10.48
CA ARG A 984 3.34 -36.34 -11.91
C ARG A 984 4.80 -36.61 -12.21
N GLU A 985 5.06 -37.27 -13.32
CA GLU A 985 6.42 -37.43 -13.83
C GLU A 985 6.85 -36.14 -14.51
N LEU A 986 7.87 -35.48 -13.95
CA LEU A 986 8.44 -34.25 -14.50
C LEU A 986 9.90 -34.47 -14.87
N THR A 987 10.44 -33.58 -15.69
CA THR A 987 11.90 -33.40 -15.83
C THR A 987 12.28 -32.07 -15.22
N MET A 988 13.24 -32.09 -14.30
CA MET A 988 13.66 -30.94 -13.52
C MET A 988 15.07 -30.53 -13.94
N LEU A 989 15.31 -29.22 -14.01
CA LEU A 989 16.58 -28.60 -14.32
C LEU A 989 16.96 -27.66 -13.18
N PHE A 990 18.17 -27.85 -12.66
CA PHE A 990 18.83 -26.89 -11.77
C PHE A 990 20.04 -26.32 -12.50
N SER A 991 20.20 -25.00 -12.46
CA SER A 991 21.39 -24.33 -12.97
C SER A 991 21.94 -23.37 -11.94
N ASP A 992 23.27 -23.28 -11.79
CA ASP A 992 23.94 -22.39 -10.83
C ASP A 992 25.16 -21.72 -11.49
N ILE A 993 25.50 -20.48 -11.10
CA ILE A 993 26.66 -19.78 -11.66
C ILE A 993 27.92 -20.23 -10.92
N ARG A 994 28.92 -20.67 -11.69
CA ARG A 994 30.21 -21.08 -11.15
C ARG A 994 30.91 -19.88 -10.50
N GLU A 995 31.32 -20.06 -9.25
CA GLU A 995 32.14 -19.10 -8.50
C GLU A 995 31.49 -17.71 -8.39
N PHE A 996 30.16 -17.65 -8.34
CA PHE A 996 29.39 -16.41 -8.27
C PHE A 996 29.82 -15.50 -7.10
N THR A 997 30.22 -16.07 -5.97
CA THR A 997 30.76 -15.31 -4.84
C THR A 997 31.94 -14.41 -5.23
N HIS A 998 32.90 -14.92 -6.03
CA HIS A 998 34.03 -14.11 -6.49
C HIS A 998 33.60 -13.04 -7.51
N ILE A 999 32.62 -13.34 -8.35
CA ILE A 999 32.04 -12.34 -9.27
C ILE A 999 31.35 -11.24 -8.48
N SER A 1000 30.58 -11.60 -7.44
CA SER A 1000 29.90 -10.67 -6.55
C SER A 1000 30.89 -9.76 -5.81
N GLU A 1001 31.99 -10.32 -5.29
CA GLU A 1001 33.06 -9.56 -4.63
C GLU A 1001 33.70 -8.52 -5.56
N SER A 1002 33.88 -8.84 -6.84
CA SER A 1002 34.47 -7.91 -7.83
C SER A 1002 33.61 -6.67 -8.10
N TYR A 1003 32.31 -6.71 -7.76
CA TYR A 1003 31.36 -5.62 -7.93
C TYR A 1003 30.96 -4.93 -6.62
N LYS A 1004 31.68 -5.16 -5.52
CA LYS A 1004 31.34 -4.64 -4.18
C LYS A 1004 31.17 -3.11 -4.12
N GLU A 1005 31.98 -2.37 -4.87
CA GLU A 1005 31.92 -0.89 -4.96
C GLU A 1005 30.78 -0.39 -5.87
N HIS A 1006 30.25 -1.24 -6.77
CA HIS A 1006 29.23 -0.92 -7.77
C HIS A 1006 28.21 -2.07 -7.97
N PRO A 1007 27.41 -2.42 -6.93
CA PRO A 1007 26.50 -3.58 -6.95
C PRO A 1007 25.39 -3.47 -8.00
N GLU A 1008 25.06 -2.26 -8.46
CA GLU A 1008 24.14 -2.01 -9.57
C GLU A 1008 24.58 -2.70 -10.87
N HIS A 1009 25.89 -2.80 -11.13
CA HIS A 1009 26.41 -3.47 -12.32
C HIS A 1009 26.32 -5.00 -12.21
N LEU A 1010 26.45 -5.55 -10.99
CA LEU A 1010 26.22 -6.97 -10.73
C LEU A 1010 24.75 -7.33 -10.95
N VAL A 1011 23.82 -6.51 -10.47
CA VAL A 1011 22.38 -6.71 -10.68
C VAL A 1011 22.03 -6.62 -12.16
N ALA A 1012 22.61 -5.68 -12.90
CA ALA A 1012 22.41 -5.57 -14.35
C ALA A 1012 22.92 -6.82 -15.10
N LEU A 1013 24.11 -7.31 -14.73
CA LEU A 1013 24.70 -8.53 -15.31
C LEU A 1013 23.87 -9.78 -14.99
N LEU A 1014 23.42 -9.92 -13.74
CA LEU A 1014 22.62 -11.05 -13.28
C LEU A 1014 21.23 -11.04 -13.92
N ASN A 1015 20.57 -9.88 -14.01
CA ASN A 1015 19.27 -9.76 -14.69
C ASN A 1015 19.36 -10.06 -16.19
N GLU A 1016 20.45 -9.67 -16.85
CA GLU A 1016 20.69 -10.02 -18.26
C GLU A 1016 20.89 -11.52 -18.43
N TYR A 1017 21.68 -12.16 -17.56
CA TYR A 1017 21.86 -13.61 -17.56
C TYR A 1017 20.54 -14.36 -17.29
N LEU A 1018 19.88 -14.08 -16.16
CA LEU A 1018 18.65 -14.76 -15.74
C LEU A 1018 17.52 -14.57 -16.76
N GLY A 1019 17.41 -13.37 -17.35
CA GLY A 1019 16.44 -13.08 -18.40
C GLY A 1019 16.64 -13.95 -19.63
N VAL A 1020 17.85 -13.98 -20.19
CA VAL A 1020 18.15 -14.77 -21.40
C VAL A 1020 17.98 -16.28 -21.16
N MET A 1021 18.39 -16.78 -19.99
CA MET A 1021 18.22 -18.20 -19.65
C MET A 1021 16.74 -18.57 -19.49
N THR A 1022 15.94 -17.70 -18.89
CA THR A 1022 14.50 -17.91 -18.71
C THR A 1022 13.75 -17.91 -20.04
N ASP A 1023 14.13 -17.03 -20.96
CA ASP A 1023 13.56 -17.02 -22.32
C ASP A 1023 13.81 -18.35 -23.04
N ILE A 1024 14.98 -18.96 -22.86
CA ILE A 1024 15.31 -20.29 -23.43
C ILE A 1024 14.47 -21.38 -22.78
N ILE A 1025 14.28 -21.35 -21.46
CA ILE A 1025 13.42 -22.29 -20.73
C ILE A 1025 11.98 -22.21 -21.27
N PHE A 1026 11.43 -21.00 -21.40
CA PHE A 1026 10.08 -20.79 -21.93
C PHE A 1026 9.95 -21.17 -23.40
N LYS A 1027 10.93 -20.83 -24.25
CA LYS A 1027 10.99 -21.23 -25.66
C LYS A 1027 10.93 -22.75 -25.82
N ASN A 1028 11.55 -23.48 -24.90
CA ASN A 1028 11.55 -24.94 -24.86
C ASN A 1028 10.42 -25.53 -24.00
N LYS A 1029 9.33 -24.78 -23.77
CA LYS A 1029 8.12 -25.23 -23.03
C LYS A 1029 8.37 -25.63 -21.56
N GLY A 1030 9.40 -25.07 -20.94
CA GLY A 1030 9.66 -25.23 -19.52
C GLY A 1030 8.87 -24.24 -18.68
N THR A 1031 8.63 -24.62 -17.43
CA THR A 1031 8.04 -23.76 -16.40
C THR A 1031 9.15 -23.36 -15.43
N LEU A 1032 9.32 -22.05 -15.23
CA LEU A 1032 10.21 -21.52 -14.20
C LEU A 1032 9.55 -21.75 -12.83
N ASP A 1033 10.26 -22.42 -11.92
CA ASP A 1033 9.80 -22.63 -10.54
C ASP A 1033 10.16 -21.41 -9.68
N LYS A 1034 11.46 -21.11 -9.59
CA LYS A 1034 12.01 -19.95 -8.87
C LYS A 1034 13.48 -19.71 -9.23
N TYR A 1035 13.96 -18.53 -8.85
CA TYR A 1035 15.38 -18.26 -8.72
C TYR A 1035 15.81 -18.49 -7.27
N ILE A 1036 17.03 -19.00 -7.06
CA ILE A 1036 17.64 -19.14 -5.74
C ILE A 1036 19.01 -18.45 -5.80
N GLY A 1037 19.06 -17.16 -5.50
CA GLY A 1037 20.27 -16.35 -5.72
C GLY A 1037 20.60 -16.28 -7.22
N ASP A 1038 21.75 -16.83 -7.60
CA ASP A 1038 22.22 -16.99 -8.98
C ASP A 1038 21.74 -18.29 -9.66
N ALA A 1039 21.04 -19.15 -8.93
CA ALA A 1039 20.52 -20.41 -9.45
C ALA A 1039 19.13 -20.28 -10.11
N ILE A 1040 18.90 -21.09 -11.13
CA ILE A 1040 17.62 -21.25 -11.83
C ILE A 1040 17.07 -22.65 -11.55
N VAL A 1041 15.81 -22.71 -11.10
CA VAL A 1041 15.06 -23.95 -10.94
C VAL A 1041 13.90 -23.97 -11.93
N ALA A 1042 13.84 -25.00 -12.78
CA ALA A 1042 12.78 -25.16 -13.77
C ALA A 1042 12.34 -26.62 -13.90
N PHE A 1043 11.12 -26.83 -14.39
CA PHE A 1043 10.61 -28.16 -14.68
C PHE A 1043 9.72 -28.19 -15.92
N TRP A 1044 9.58 -29.36 -16.53
CA TRP A 1044 8.75 -29.62 -17.70
C TRP A 1044 7.69 -30.67 -17.39
N ASN A 1045 6.62 -30.67 -18.19
CA ASN A 1045 5.43 -31.53 -18.06
C ASN A 1045 4.44 -31.11 -16.96
N ALA A 1046 4.58 -29.92 -16.39
CA ALA A 1046 3.58 -29.28 -15.54
C ALA A 1046 3.72 -27.76 -15.60
N PRO A 1047 2.62 -27.00 -15.40
CA PRO A 1047 1.23 -27.45 -15.34
C PRO A 1047 0.71 -27.97 -16.69
N VAL A 1048 1.28 -27.49 -17.80
CA VAL A 1048 0.92 -27.92 -19.15
C VAL A 1048 1.59 -29.28 -19.46
N PRO A 1049 0.84 -30.29 -19.94
CA PRO A 1049 1.42 -31.53 -20.42
C PRO A 1049 2.39 -31.31 -21.59
N VAL A 1050 3.58 -31.89 -21.49
CA VAL A 1050 4.60 -31.88 -22.54
C VAL A 1050 5.07 -33.32 -22.75
N ASN A 1051 4.58 -33.98 -23.79
CA ASN A 1051 4.84 -35.42 -24.03
C ASN A 1051 6.33 -35.76 -24.15
N ASN A 1052 7.16 -34.84 -24.65
CA ASN A 1052 8.61 -35.00 -24.79
C ASN A 1052 9.40 -34.10 -23.83
N HIS A 1053 8.92 -33.99 -22.60
CA HIS A 1053 9.49 -33.10 -21.57
C HIS A 1053 10.99 -33.31 -21.30
N ALA A 1054 11.47 -34.55 -21.32
CA ALA A 1054 12.88 -34.85 -21.08
C ALA A 1054 13.77 -34.36 -22.23
N GLU A 1055 13.32 -34.49 -23.48
CA GLU A 1055 14.02 -33.96 -24.66
C GLU A 1055 14.07 -32.42 -24.61
N MET A 1056 12.95 -31.78 -24.27
CA MET A 1056 12.84 -30.32 -24.19
C MET A 1056 13.73 -29.73 -23.09
N ALA A 1057 13.82 -30.37 -21.93
CA ALA A 1057 14.72 -29.96 -20.85
C ALA A 1057 16.20 -30.08 -21.26
N CYS A 1058 16.58 -31.18 -21.93
CA CYS A 1058 17.93 -31.38 -22.43
C CYS A 1058 18.29 -30.39 -23.55
N LEU A 1059 17.33 -30.08 -24.44
CA LEU A 1059 17.50 -29.08 -25.48
C LEU A 1059 17.68 -27.69 -24.89
N ALA A 1060 16.88 -27.33 -23.88
CA ALA A 1060 17.01 -26.07 -23.16
C ALA A 1060 18.40 -25.92 -22.54
N ALA A 1061 18.92 -26.97 -21.89
CA ALA A 1061 20.25 -26.94 -21.28
C ALA A 1061 21.37 -26.73 -22.30
N VAL A 1062 21.31 -27.41 -23.46
CA VAL A 1062 22.28 -27.22 -24.55
C VAL A 1062 22.16 -25.81 -25.15
N GLU A 1063 20.95 -25.30 -25.35
CA GLU A 1063 20.73 -23.93 -25.82
C GLU A 1063 21.21 -22.87 -24.82
N MET A 1064 21.02 -23.10 -23.52
CA MET A 1064 21.50 -22.23 -22.43
C MET A 1064 23.02 -22.10 -22.48
N GLN A 1065 23.76 -23.22 -22.56
CA GLN A 1065 25.22 -23.16 -22.67
C GLN A 1065 25.67 -22.46 -23.95
N ARG A 1066 25.10 -22.79 -25.11
CA ARG A 1066 25.42 -22.13 -26.38
C ARG A 1066 25.16 -20.63 -26.33
N LYS A 1067 24.07 -20.20 -25.70
CA LYS A 1067 23.74 -18.77 -25.59
C LYS A 1067 24.63 -18.07 -24.57
N LEU A 1068 25.04 -18.76 -23.50
CA LEU A 1068 25.99 -18.24 -22.53
C LEU A 1068 27.36 -18.00 -23.18
N ASP A 1069 27.80 -18.84 -24.13
CA ASP A 1069 29.00 -18.60 -24.93
C ASP A 1069 28.93 -17.28 -25.72
N GLU A 1070 27.79 -17.01 -26.36
CA GLU A 1070 27.54 -15.75 -27.08
C GLU A 1070 27.56 -14.54 -26.12
N LEU A 1071 26.93 -14.67 -24.95
CA LEU A 1071 26.91 -13.62 -23.93
C LEU A 1071 28.31 -13.35 -23.36
N ARG A 1072 29.14 -14.38 -23.15
CA ARG A 1072 30.53 -14.19 -22.72
C ARG A 1072 31.33 -13.37 -23.74
N GLN A 1073 31.14 -13.59 -25.04
CA GLN A 1073 31.78 -12.78 -26.08
C GLN A 1073 31.30 -11.32 -26.05
N LYS A 1074 29.99 -11.10 -25.87
CA LYS A 1074 29.41 -9.77 -25.71
C LYS A 1074 29.96 -9.03 -24.49
N TRP A 1075 29.90 -9.67 -23.32
CA TRP A 1075 30.38 -9.08 -22.07
C TRP A 1075 31.87 -8.77 -22.10
N ALA A 1076 32.68 -9.60 -22.77
CA ALA A 1076 34.09 -9.31 -22.99
C ALA A 1076 34.32 -8.02 -23.79
N MET A 1077 33.51 -7.74 -24.82
CA MET A 1077 33.57 -6.46 -25.57
C MET A 1077 33.13 -5.26 -24.72
N GLU A 1078 32.24 -5.48 -23.76
CA GLU A 1078 31.73 -4.47 -22.83
C GLU A 1078 32.61 -4.30 -21.57
N GLY A 1079 33.71 -5.03 -21.46
CA GLY A 1079 34.61 -5.00 -20.30
C GLY A 1079 34.04 -5.64 -19.03
N ARG A 1080 33.04 -6.53 -19.16
CA ARG A 1080 32.38 -7.25 -18.06
C ARG A 1080 32.97 -8.67 -17.88
N PRO A 1081 32.98 -9.22 -16.65
CA PRO A 1081 33.54 -10.54 -16.38
C PRO A 1081 32.68 -11.65 -17.00
N PRO A 1082 33.31 -12.76 -17.45
CA PRO A 1082 32.58 -13.89 -18.04
C PRO A 1082 31.83 -14.70 -16.97
N ILE A 1083 30.61 -15.13 -17.27
CA ILE A 1083 29.82 -16.06 -16.45
C ILE A 1083 29.86 -17.47 -17.05
N TYR A 1084 30.04 -18.46 -16.18
CA TYR A 1084 29.91 -19.88 -16.50
C TYR A 1084 28.82 -20.47 -15.59
N SER A 1085 28.02 -21.41 -16.10
CA SER A 1085 27.00 -22.08 -15.28
C SER A 1085 27.07 -23.60 -15.42
N ARG A 1086 26.65 -24.29 -14.37
CA ARG A 1086 26.51 -25.74 -14.33
C ARG A 1086 25.03 -26.08 -14.36
N ILE A 1087 24.69 -27.24 -14.93
CA ILE A 1087 23.31 -27.71 -15.08
C ILE A 1087 23.19 -29.17 -14.65
N GLY A 1088 22.17 -29.47 -13.84
CA GLY A 1088 21.78 -30.81 -13.45
C GLY A 1088 20.34 -31.13 -13.88
N ILE A 1089 20.13 -32.26 -14.53
CA ILE A 1089 18.82 -32.68 -15.03
C ILE A 1089 18.45 -34.08 -14.55
N ASN A 1090 17.23 -34.23 -14.04
CA ASN A 1090 16.68 -35.54 -13.69
C ASN A 1090 15.19 -35.64 -14.06
N THR A 1091 14.77 -36.84 -14.47
CA THR A 1091 13.38 -37.20 -14.75
C THR A 1091 12.88 -38.17 -13.68
N GLY A 1092 11.69 -37.92 -13.15
CA GLY A 1092 11.05 -38.83 -12.21
C GLY A 1092 9.73 -38.30 -11.64
N ILE A 1093 9.07 -39.13 -10.84
CA ILE A 1093 7.80 -38.79 -10.20
C ILE A 1093 8.03 -37.81 -9.05
N VAL A 1094 7.37 -36.67 -9.10
CA VAL A 1094 7.34 -35.64 -8.06
C VAL A 1094 5.88 -35.26 -7.77
N ILE A 1095 5.65 -34.59 -6.65
CA ILE A 1095 4.36 -33.96 -6.39
C ILE A 1095 4.46 -32.52 -6.89
N VAL A 1096 3.61 -32.13 -7.83
CA VAL A 1096 3.57 -30.78 -8.40
C VAL A 1096 2.21 -30.15 -8.19
N GLY A 1097 2.20 -28.88 -7.81
CA GLY A 1097 0.96 -28.15 -7.56
C GLY A 1097 1.20 -26.90 -6.74
N ASN A 1098 0.10 -26.30 -6.28
CA ASN A 1098 0.15 -25.13 -5.41
C ASN A 1098 0.52 -25.59 -3.99
N MET A 1099 1.80 -25.52 -3.65
CA MET A 1099 2.34 -25.91 -2.35
C MET A 1099 2.54 -24.70 -1.46
N GLY A 1100 2.14 -24.82 -0.20
CA GLY A 1100 2.28 -23.77 0.81
C GLY A 1100 1.02 -23.64 1.66
N SER A 1101 0.95 -22.59 2.48
CA SER A 1101 -0.22 -22.32 3.31
C SER A 1101 -1.38 -21.75 2.47
N GLN A 1102 -2.59 -21.73 3.04
CA GLN A 1102 -3.73 -21.02 2.43
C GLN A 1102 -3.46 -19.52 2.19
N SER A 1103 -2.45 -18.96 2.85
CA SER A 1103 -2.02 -17.56 2.75
C SER A 1103 -0.81 -17.33 1.83
N ARG A 1104 -0.03 -18.36 1.50
CA ARG A 1104 1.13 -18.30 0.60
C ARG A 1104 1.35 -19.67 -0.03
N PHE A 1105 1.05 -19.79 -1.30
CA PHE A 1105 1.34 -20.98 -2.09
C PHE A 1105 2.13 -20.59 -3.34
N SER A 1106 3.05 -21.46 -3.74
CA SER A 1106 3.79 -21.35 -5.00
C SER A 1106 3.51 -22.60 -5.81
N TYR A 1107 3.29 -22.45 -7.11
CA TYR A 1107 3.17 -23.59 -8.01
C TYR A 1107 4.56 -24.19 -8.22
N THR A 1108 4.87 -25.24 -7.47
CA THR A 1108 6.23 -25.79 -7.36
C THR A 1108 6.17 -27.32 -7.36
N ALA A 1109 7.31 -27.96 -7.63
CA ALA A 1109 7.45 -29.41 -7.54
C ALA A 1109 8.19 -29.77 -6.24
N MET A 1110 7.90 -30.95 -5.67
CA MET A 1110 8.61 -31.49 -4.51
C MET A 1110 8.72 -33.01 -4.61
N GLY A 1111 9.88 -33.56 -4.22
CA GLY A 1111 10.11 -34.99 -4.13
C GLY A 1111 11.57 -35.38 -4.35
N ASP A 1112 11.89 -36.65 -4.07
CA ASP A 1112 13.27 -37.17 -4.14
C ASP A 1112 13.91 -37.00 -5.53
N ALA A 1113 13.12 -37.10 -6.59
CA ALA A 1113 13.60 -36.89 -7.96
C ALA A 1113 14.06 -35.44 -8.20
N MET A 1114 13.50 -34.45 -7.50
CA MET A 1114 13.89 -33.04 -7.63
C MET A 1114 15.22 -32.78 -6.92
N ASN A 1115 15.39 -33.37 -5.73
CA ASN A 1115 16.65 -33.34 -4.99
C ASN A 1115 17.80 -33.94 -5.80
N LEU A 1116 17.53 -35.03 -6.56
CA LEU A 1116 18.53 -35.63 -7.43
C LEU A 1116 19.02 -34.64 -8.51
N ALA A 1117 18.12 -33.91 -9.19
CA ALA A 1117 18.51 -32.91 -10.20
C ALA A 1117 19.44 -31.83 -9.62
N SER A 1118 19.11 -31.27 -8.46
CA SER A 1118 19.94 -30.28 -7.75
C SER A 1118 21.33 -30.82 -7.42
N ARG A 1119 21.45 -32.10 -7.05
CA ARG A 1119 22.75 -32.71 -6.73
C ARG A 1119 23.59 -33.01 -7.96
N LEU A 1120 22.95 -33.30 -9.10
CA LEU A 1120 23.65 -33.47 -10.37
C LEU A 1120 24.26 -32.17 -10.87
N GLU A 1121 23.60 -31.03 -10.61
CA GLU A 1121 24.17 -29.71 -10.87
C GLU A 1121 25.49 -29.58 -10.11
N ALA A 1122 25.46 -29.74 -8.77
CA ALA A 1122 26.65 -29.63 -7.94
C ALA A 1122 27.75 -30.65 -8.32
N ALA A 1123 27.35 -31.85 -8.78
CA ALA A 1123 28.28 -32.91 -9.18
C ALA A 1123 29.17 -32.51 -10.37
N ASN A 1124 28.74 -31.58 -11.22
CA ASN A 1124 29.53 -31.07 -12.34
C ASN A 1124 30.92 -30.59 -11.92
N LYS A 1125 31.05 -30.02 -10.70
CA LYS A 1125 32.32 -29.55 -10.14
C LYS A 1125 33.38 -30.66 -10.09
N TYR A 1126 32.98 -31.89 -9.76
CA TYR A 1126 33.90 -33.02 -9.58
C TYR A 1126 34.27 -33.70 -10.90
N PHE A 1127 33.37 -33.65 -11.89
CA PHE A 1127 33.60 -34.25 -13.20
C PHE A 1127 34.17 -33.26 -14.24
N GLY A 1128 34.21 -31.97 -13.92
CA GLY A 1128 34.66 -30.93 -14.84
C GLY A 1128 33.73 -30.76 -16.05
N THR A 1129 32.44 -31.06 -15.88
CA THR A 1129 31.40 -30.98 -16.90
C THR A 1129 30.52 -29.74 -16.72
N GLU A 1130 29.69 -29.45 -17.72
CA GLU A 1130 28.74 -28.33 -17.68
C GLU A 1130 27.29 -28.80 -17.52
N ILE A 1131 26.95 -29.97 -18.05
CA ILE A 1131 25.60 -30.54 -17.96
C ILE A 1131 25.66 -32.01 -17.58
N ILE A 1132 25.11 -32.38 -16.43
CA ILE A 1132 24.95 -33.77 -16.01
C ILE A 1132 23.48 -34.17 -16.01
N ILE A 1133 23.20 -35.36 -16.56
CA ILE A 1133 21.89 -36.00 -16.52
C ILE A 1133 21.95 -37.36 -15.80
N SER A 1134 20.84 -37.74 -15.17
CA SER A 1134 20.71 -39.07 -14.54
C SER A 1134 20.48 -40.18 -15.59
N GLU A 1135 20.65 -41.44 -15.17
CA GLU A 1135 20.24 -42.59 -15.97
C GLU A 1135 18.75 -42.60 -16.33
N TYR A 1136 17.91 -41.98 -15.51
CA TYR A 1136 16.47 -41.94 -15.73
C TYR A 1136 16.14 -41.01 -16.91
N THR A 1137 16.78 -39.84 -16.97
CA THR A 1137 16.69 -38.94 -18.13
C THR A 1137 17.39 -39.53 -19.35
N GLN A 1138 18.56 -40.14 -19.16
CA GLN A 1138 19.34 -40.75 -20.25
C GLN A 1138 18.55 -41.82 -21.00
N LYS A 1139 17.82 -42.70 -20.30
CA LYS A 1139 17.00 -43.77 -20.91
C LYS A 1139 15.99 -43.21 -21.91
N ILE A 1140 15.49 -42.00 -21.68
CA ILE A 1140 14.49 -41.33 -22.52
C ILE A 1140 15.16 -40.61 -23.71
N VAL A 1141 16.31 -39.96 -23.49
CA VAL A 1141 16.88 -39.02 -24.47
C VAL A 1141 18.06 -39.56 -25.28
N LYS A 1142 18.52 -40.79 -25.00
CA LYS A 1142 19.72 -41.41 -25.60
C LYS A 1142 19.79 -41.38 -27.13
N ASP A 1143 18.65 -41.39 -27.82
CA ASP A 1143 18.59 -41.43 -29.27
C ASP A 1143 18.68 -40.02 -29.90
N PHE A 1144 18.47 -38.98 -29.11
CA PHE A 1144 18.43 -37.58 -29.54
C PHE A 1144 19.69 -36.79 -29.20
N PHE A 1145 20.41 -37.19 -28.16
CA PHE A 1145 21.59 -36.46 -27.66
C PHE A 1145 22.84 -37.33 -27.66
N LEU A 1146 23.99 -36.66 -27.78
CA LEU A 1146 25.30 -37.23 -27.64
C LEU A 1146 25.69 -37.23 -26.17
N LEU A 1147 25.84 -38.42 -25.60
CA LEU A 1147 26.00 -38.63 -24.16
C LEU A 1147 27.28 -39.40 -23.86
N ARG A 1148 27.94 -39.06 -22.75
CA ARG A 1148 29.13 -39.77 -22.25
C ARG A 1148 28.90 -40.24 -20.82
N GLU A 1149 29.08 -41.55 -20.57
CA GLU A 1149 28.98 -42.08 -19.21
C GLU A 1149 30.14 -41.55 -18.34
N LEU A 1150 29.81 -41.00 -17.17
CA LEU A 1150 30.79 -40.36 -16.27
C LEU A 1150 31.18 -41.26 -15.11
N ALA A 1151 30.20 -41.74 -14.34
CA ALA A 1151 30.40 -42.61 -13.19
C ALA A 1151 29.06 -43.14 -12.66
N THR A 1152 29.14 -44.07 -11.71
CA THR A 1152 28.03 -44.37 -10.79
C THR A 1152 28.28 -43.61 -9.49
N ILE A 1153 27.35 -42.75 -9.06
CA ILE A 1153 27.51 -41.94 -7.86
C ILE A 1153 26.50 -42.34 -6.79
N THR A 1154 26.92 -42.31 -5.52
CA THR A 1154 26.00 -42.40 -4.38
C THR A 1154 25.80 -41.00 -3.82
N VAL A 1155 24.54 -40.56 -3.77
CA VAL A 1155 24.18 -39.21 -3.32
C VAL A 1155 23.55 -39.30 -1.93
N GLN A 1156 24.04 -38.50 -0.97
CA GLN A 1156 23.68 -38.53 0.45
C GLN A 1156 22.15 -38.55 0.72
N GLY A 1157 21.58 -39.66 1.17
CA GLY A 1157 20.12 -39.80 1.38
C GLY A 1157 19.40 -40.67 0.35
N LYS A 1158 20.12 -41.23 -0.63
CA LYS A 1158 19.69 -42.41 -1.40
C LYS A 1158 20.52 -43.64 -1.02
N SER A 1159 19.87 -44.79 -0.87
CA SER A 1159 20.49 -46.10 -0.65
C SER A 1159 21.01 -46.73 -1.96
N GLU A 1160 20.40 -46.40 -3.09
CA GLU A 1160 20.77 -46.95 -4.41
C GLU A 1160 21.69 -45.99 -5.19
N PRO A 1161 22.86 -46.47 -5.68
CA PRO A 1161 23.73 -45.69 -6.55
C PRO A 1161 23.05 -45.38 -7.90
N VAL A 1162 23.31 -44.19 -8.46
CA VAL A 1162 22.72 -43.74 -9.72
C VAL A 1162 23.82 -43.52 -10.75
N LYS A 1163 23.63 -44.05 -11.97
CA LYS A 1163 24.53 -43.74 -13.09
C LYS A 1163 24.29 -42.33 -13.63
N VAL A 1164 25.37 -41.61 -13.93
CA VAL A 1164 25.31 -40.24 -14.42
C VAL A 1164 26.07 -40.08 -15.74
N PHE A 1165 25.54 -39.20 -16.59
CA PHE A 1165 26.01 -38.97 -17.95
C PHE A 1165 26.22 -37.49 -18.21
N ASP A 1166 27.25 -37.17 -18.97
CA ASP A 1166 27.51 -35.85 -19.52
C ASP A 1166 26.69 -35.64 -20.79
N LEU A 1167 25.95 -34.53 -20.86
CA LEU A 1167 25.15 -34.14 -22.02
C LEU A 1167 25.95 -33.19 -22.90
N ILE A 1168 26.50 -33.70 -24.01
CA ILE A 1168 27.47 -32.95 -24.83
C ILE A 1168 26.76 -32.08 -25.87
N SER A 1169 25.88 -32.67 -26.69
CA SER A 1169 25.21 -31.96 -27.77
C SER A 1169 23.98 -32.71 -28.27
N VAL A 1170 23.21 -32.08 -29.16
CA VAL A 1170 22.18 -32.76 -29.96
C VAL A 1170 22.86 -33.64 -31.02
N LYS A 1171 22.31 -34.82 -31.31
CA LYS A 1171 22.75 -35.68 -32.43
C LYS A 1171 22.25 -35.10 -33.75
N GLU A 1172 23.15 -34.93 -34.72
CA GLU A 1172 22.80 -34.52 -36.07
C GLU A 1172 22.28 -35.72 -36.89
N ARG A 1173 21.14 -35.51 -37.57
CA ARG A 1173 20.51 -36.50 -38.43
C ARG A 1173 21.44 -36.86 -39.59
N GLY A 1174 21.89 -38.12 -39.67
CA GLY A 1174 22.72 -38.64 -40.76
C GLY A 1174 24.22 -38.73 -40.49
N LYS A 1175 24.72 -38.23 -39.35
CA LYS A 1175 26.11 -38.45 -38.91
C LYS A 1175 26.23 -39.74 -38.10
N ARG A 1176 27.22 -40.60 -38.41
CA ARG A 1176 27.60 -41.73 -37.55
C ARG A 1176 28.51 -41.21 -36.45
N TYR A 1177 28.11 -41.38 -35.20
CA TYR A 1177 28.93 -41.09 -34.03
C TYR A 1177 29.62 -42.40 -33.61
N SER A 1178 30.94 -42.39 -33.44
CA SER A 1178 31.65 -43.48 -32.76
C SER A 1178 31.18 -43.56 -31.30
N GLU A 1179 31.17 -44.75 -30.69
CA GLU A 1179 30.93 -44.87 -29.25
C GLU A 1179 31.90 -43.96 -28.50
N ILE A 1180 31.37 -43.00 -27.75
CA ILE A 1180 32.20 -42.12 -26.93
C ILE A 1180 32.69 -42.97 -25.76
N GLU A 1181 34.01 -43.13 -25.65
CA GLU A 1181 34.57 -43.84 -24.49
C GLU A 1181 34.08 -43.20 -23.18
N PRO A 1182 33.69 -44.00 -22.17
CA PRO A 1182 33.38 -43.51 -20.85
C PRO A 1182 34.54 -42.66 -20.30
N ALA A 1183 34.22 -41.62 -19.53
CA ALA A 1183 35.26 -40.79 -18.90
C ALA A 1183 36.20 -41.67 -18.05
N HIS A 1184 37.47 -41.26 -17.91
CA HIS A 1184 38.49 -42.06 -17.20
C HIS A 1184 38.10 -42.36 -15.73
N THR A 1185 37.26 -41.50 -15.14
CA THR A 1185 36.61 -41.64 -13.83
C THR A 1185 35.53 -42.72 -13.77
N ALA A 1186 34.85 -43.05 -14.89
CA ALA A 1186 33.85 -44.12 -14.97
C ALA A 1186 34.46 -45.51 -14.74
N LYS A 1187 35.75 -45.66 -15.07
CA LYS A 1187 36.51 -46.92 -14.92
C LYS A 1187 36.94 -47.19 -13.47
N GLN A 1188 36.71 -46.28 -12.51
CA GLN A 1188 37.19 -46.36 -11.12
C GLN A 1188 36.17 -46.87 -10.07
N GLY A 1189 34.93 -47.17 -10.45
CA GLY A 1189 33.88 -47.64 -9.52
C GLY A 1189 33.05 -46.52 -8.87
N VAL A 1190 32.27 -46.84 -7.84
CA VAL A 1190 31.29 -45.91 -7.22
C VAL A 1190 31.99 -44.75 -6.51
N ILE A 1191 31.63 -43.51 -6.87
CA ILE A 1191 32.17 -42.28 -6.25
C ILE A 1191 31.14 -41.71 -5.26
N SER A 1192 31.53 -41.54 -3.98
CA SER A 1192 30.69 -40.91 -2.95
C SER A 1192 30.92 -39.41 -2.92
N ILE A 1193 29.87 -38.60 -3.12
CA ILE A 1193 29.94 -37.14 -3.08
C ILE A 1193 29.25 -36.65 -1.79
N ALA A 1194 30.05 -36.24 -0.79
CA ALA A 1194 29.60 -35.58 0.44
C ALA A 1194 29.81 -34.06 0.34
N LYS A 1195 29.12 -33.28 1.19
CA LYS A 1195 28.95 -31.81 1.06
C LYS A 1195 30.12 -30.95 1.59
N ASP A 1196 31.26 -31.53 1.93
CA ASP A 1196 32.44 -30.80 2.42
C ASP A 1196 33.56 -30.75 1.37
#